data_AF-A0A0R1LIW3-F1
#
_entry.id   AF-A0A0R1LIW3-F1
#
_cell.length_a   1.000
_cell.length_b   1.000
_cell.length_c   1.000
_cell.angle_alpha   90.00
_cell.angle_beta   90.00
_cell.angle_gamma   90.00
#
_symmetry.space_group_name_H-M   'P 1'
#
loop_
_entity.id
_entity.type
_entity.pdbx_description
1 polymer ?
#
loop_
_entity_poly.entity_id
_entity_poly.type
_entity_poly.pdbx_seq_one_letter_code
_entity_poly.pdbx_strand_id
1 'polypeptide(L)'
;MSDENKQITGQAMGHNGIISYEVDVDDNQVKDLKILQHSETSGIFNQVIDKLKQRIIDGQSFDVDAISGATVMTQALLDSAKDAVAQADVKLTPVPQTNTAHETKTLKTDVLIIGGGEAGLVAGCRALTLGQKVTLVEKNGYLGGATILNGSNVTGTGSNVAAKLFGRGTDSPDQLAQDVARESKHSNDPELTDLMVHNIGPAIDFVSDFAGLAYQKAQTQTVEHSVERQIELPTASSYEFIQKVSQAFTDHGGEIILGARVEQLIRNQKGEVNGAVAEAQNATLNIKARSVVLAAGGHGANTKMRGAESKGIDYYGPMTSTGDAYSFNGDLNLKTRNLDWYKVYPHGVEVEPGIAKLTTYASKKATDMGAIYVNTQGNRIVDESSAYTNFRDAILAQPDKVAFMLMDERTWKQVYDLLILHDFTAKEIKKFFDDKDKLPIFTKGSLTDVAQAAGVDPDQLAKTVATYQADVKAGKDSQFGRDAEYLHAYEGDTYYLVEQRGRFATTLGGYVTDRKTLELLDTQDQPVANYYGAGEIIGGANGHDSMPSMMNTWGISSGYVAGAQASQNADQRKAAGDDDTSIVALVGTNASKSYNRKLLHSMQHLFGKEVDFEVCEIKDLPMFNEDLAADEPAAVKALAAKVAAADGVVIGVPEYDHAVPASLKSALEWLSSVEHPFTDKAVMIVGTSLGIQGTVRAQMNLRQILDAPGVNAKVLPGNEFMLPQASNKFDDHDHLTDANSENFLKSCFDKFLAFIKQDDADKVTA
;
A
#
# COMPACT_ATOMS: atom_id res chain seq x y z
N MET A 1 51.86 -0.93 -2.86
CA MET A 1 51.46 -0.03 -3.96
C MET A 1 50.06 0.39 -3.58
N SER A 2 49.84 1.70 -3.41
CA SER A 2 48.55 2.25 -3.00
C SER A 2 47.50 1.85 -4.03
N ASP A 3 46.47 1.09 -3.64
CA ASP A 3 45.32 0.88 -4.50
C ASP A 3 44.67 2.25 -4.68
N GLU A 4 44.89 2.83 -5.87
CA GLU A 4 44.45 4.16 -6.25
C GLU A 4 42.92 4.26 -6.15
N ASN A 5 42.45 5.44 -5.77
CA ASN A 5 41.05 5.81 -5.91
C ASN A 5 40.61 5.59 -7.36
N LYS A 6 39.66 4.68 -7.57
CA LYS A 6 39.15 4.28 -8.89
C LYS A 6 37.71 4.77 -9.05
N GLN A 7 37.46 5.46 -10.14
CA GLN A 7 36.12 5.81 -10.59
C GLN A 7 35.73 4.90 -11.75
N ILE A 8 34.69 4.10 -11.54
CA ILE A 8 34.30 3.04 -12.48
C ILE A 8 32.93 3.40 -13.03
N THR A 9 32.88 3.78 -14.29
CA THR A 9 31.62 4.14 -14.96
C THR A 9 30.98 2.92 -15.60
N GLY A 10 29.65 2.84 -15.54
CA GLY A 10 28.89 1.78 -16.21
C GLY A 10 27.48 2.21 -16.61
N GLN A 11 26.79 1.31 -17.30
CA GLN A 11 25.41 1.49 -17.73
C GLN A 11 24.59 0.24 -17.42
N ALA A 12 23.45 0.43 -16.78
CA ALA A 12 22.46 -0.60 -16.54
C ALA A 12 21.23 -0.34 -17.41
N MET A 13 20.61 -1.40 -17.93
CA MET A 13 19.30 -1.30 -18.55
C MET A 13 18.24 -1.49 -17.46
N GLY A 14 17.72 -0.37 -16.94
CA GLY A 14 16.65 -0.37 -15.96
C GLY A 14 15.29 -0.74 -16.57
N HIS A 15 14.21 -0.39 -15.87
CA HIS A 15 12.85 -0.67 -16.34
C HIS A 15 12.45 0.22 -17.52
N ASN A 16 12.69 1.53 -17.41
CA ASN A 16 12.27 2.50 -18.43
C ASN A 16 13.41 2.86 -19.41
N GLY A 17 14.65 2.53 -19.08
CA GLY A 17 15.79 2.79 -19.97
C GLY A 17 17.13 2.74 -19.25
N ILE A 18 18.10 3.44 -19.83
CA ILE A 18 19.49 3.36 -19.36
C ILE A 18 19.66 4.15 -18.05
N ILE A 19 20.35 3.54 -17.09
CA ILE A 19 20.87 4.18 -15.89
C ILE A 19 22.40 4.22 -16.04
N SER A 20 22.96 5.40 -16.22
CA SER A 20 24.41 5.63 -16.24
C SER A 20 24.89 5.96 -14.83
N TYR A 21 25.94 5.29 -14.37
CA TYR A 21 26.44 5.43 -13.00
C TYR A 21 27.97 5.46 -12.96
N GLU A 22 28.50 5.91 -11.82
CA GLU A 22 29.91 5.89 -11.45
C GLU A 22 30.04 5.28 -10.05
N VAL A 23 30.85 4.23 -9.91
CA VAL A 23 31.23 3.64 -8.63
C VAL A 23 32.57 4.24 -8.23
N ASP A 24 32.59 4.92 -7.08
CA ASP A 24 33.83 5.37 -6.46
C ASP A 24 34.34 4.28 -5.52
N VAL A 25 35.54 3.78 -5.77
CA VAL A 25 36.21 2.78 -4.93
C VAL A 25 37.53 3.34 -4.44
N ASP A 26 37.77 3.26 -3.13
CA ASP A 26 39.03 3.62 -2.50
C ASP A 26 39.42 2.54 -1.48
N ASP A 27 40.67 2.07 -1.56
CA ASP A 27 41.19 0.94 -0.78
C ASP A 27 40.28 -0.31 -0.82
N ASN A 28 39.87 -0.70 -2.04
CA ASN A 28 38.92 -1.80 -2.28
C ASN A 28 37.59 -1.69 -1.53
N GLN A 29 37.20 -0.48 -1.14
CA GLN A 29 35.91 -0.20 -0.52
C GLN A 29 35.07 0.72 -1.40
N VAL A 30 33.79 0.39 -1.57
CA VAL A 30 32.83 1.28 -2.21
C VAL A 30 32.62 2.48 -1.31
N LYS A 31 32.94 3.67 -1.82
CA LYS A 31 32.69 4.96 -1.16
C LYS A 31 31.39 5.58 -1.64
N ASP A 32 31.07 5.40 -2.92
CA ASP A 32 29.85 5.94 -3.52
C ASP A 32 29.40 5.11 -4.73
N LEU A 33 28.10 5.15 -5.00
CA LEU A 33 27.47 4.84 -6.27
C LEU A 33 26.72 6.10 -6.73
N LYS A 34 27.37 6.87 -7.60
CA LYS A 34 26.77 8.08 -8.19
C LYS A 34 25.95 7.73 -9.41
N ILE A 35 24.80 8.36 -9.53
CA ILE A 35 23.97 8.27 -10.72
C ILE A 35 24.22 9.50 -11.57
N LEU A 36 24.73 9.26 -12.78
CA LEU A 36 25.06 10.31 -13.74
C LEU A 36 23.84 10.70 -14.57
N GLN A 37 23.02 9.71 -14.94
CA GLN A 37 21.79 9.89 -15.72
C GLN A 37 20.87 8.67 -15.54
N HIS A 38 19.55 8.86 -15.53
CA HIS A 38 18.59 7.75 -15.57
C HIS A 38 17.38 8.08 -16.44
N SER A 39 16.73 7.03 -16.95
CA SER A 39 15.43 7.11 -17.62
C SER A 39 14.27 6.57 -16.76
N GLU A 40 14.53 6.18 -15.51
CA GLU A 40 13.50 5.69 -14.59
C GLU A 40 12.49 6.78 -14.20
N THR A 41 11.27 6.36 -13.85
CA THR A 41 10.26 7.21 -13.22
C THR A 41 10.86 7.92 -12.01
N SER A 42 11.07 9.23 -12.12
CA SER A 42 11.84 10.00 -11.12
C SER A 42 11.28 9.89 -9.70
N GLY A 43 9.95 9.86 -9.55
CA GLY A 43 9.31 9.70 -8.24
C GLY A 43 9.57 8.35 -7.56
N ILE A 44 9.76 7.27 -8.33
CA ILE A 44 10.18 5.97 -7.79
C ILE A 44 11.67 6.00 -7.52
N PHE A 45 12.45 6.40 -8.53
CA PHE A 45 13.91 6.42 -8.50
C PHE A 45 14.46 7.15 -7.27
N ASN A 46 13.98 8.37 -7.04
CA ASN A 46 14.41 9.23 -5.93
C ASN A 46 14.10 8.66 -4.54
N GLN A 47 13.13 7.73 -4.42
CA GLN A 47 12.82 7.08 -3.14
C GLN A 47 13.65 5.83 -2.87
N VAL A 48 14.21 5.21 -3.92
CA VAL A 48 14.85 3.88 -3.82
C VAL A 48 16.36 3.93 -3.97
N ILE A 49 16.90 4.88 -4.73
CA ILE A 49 18.31 4.88 -5.11
C ILE A 49 19.24 5.07 -3.91
N ASP A 50 18.93 5.99 -3.02
CA ASP A 50 19.75 6.25 -1.83
C ASP A 50 19.73 5.04 -0.87
N LYS A 51 18.60 4.35 -0.78
CA LYS A 51 18.47 3.11 0.01
C LYS A 51 19.35 2.01 -0.56
N LEU A 52 19.34 1.83 -1.88
CA LEU A 52 20.17 0.85 -2.56
C LEU A 52 21.66 1.19 -2.40
N LYS A 53 22.04 2.45 -2.62
CA LYS A 53 23.41 2.96 -2.40
C LYS A 53 23.87 2.68 -0.97
N GLN A 54 23.04 2.97 0.03
CA GLN A 54 23.39 2.71 1.42
C GLN A 54 23.60 1.21 1.68
N ARG A 55 22.75 0.33 1.15
CA ARG A 55 22.94 -1.14 1.26
C ARG A 55 24.28 -1.59 0.67
N ILE A 56 24.66 -1.06 -0.49
CA ILE A 56 25.92 -1.38 -1.17
C ILE A 56 27.11 -0.91 -0.32
N ILE A 57 27.06 0.31 0.19
CA ILE A 57 28.12 0.89 1.03
C ILE A 57 28.24 0.13 2.35
N ASP A 58 27.14 -0.18 3.02
CA ASP A 58 27.17 -0.90 4.31
C ASP A 58 27.64 -2.35 4.14
N GLY A 59 27.19 -3.01 3.07
CA GLY A 59 27.58 -4.38 2.74
C GLY A 59 28.95 -4.50 2.09
N GLN A 60 29.52 -3.39 1.61
CA GLN A 60 30.71 -3.36 0.75
C GLN A 60 30.60 -4.38 -0.40
N SER A 61 29.41 -4.49 -0.99
CA SER A 61 29.05 -5.53 -1.95
C SER A 61 27.88 -5.10 -2.82
N PHE A 62 27.84 -5.58 -4.07
CA PHE A 62 26.67 -5.49 -4.95
C PHE A 62 25.75 -6.72 -4.83
N ASP A 63 26.13 -7.72 -4.04
CA ASP A 63 25.27 -8.86 -3.68
C ASP A 63 24.37 -8.49 -2.50
N VAL A 64 23.54 -7.47 -2.69
CA VAL A 64 22.55 -6.99 -1.71
C VAL A 64 21.14 -7.09 -2.27
N ASP A 65 20.14 -7.17 -1.40
CA ASP A 65 18.76 -7.28 -1.85
C ASP A 65 18.30 -6.05 -2.64
N ALA A 66 17.70 -6.31 -3.80
CA ALA A 66 16.95 -5.34 -4.57
C ALA A 66 15.79 -4.72 -3.76
N ILE A 67 15.30 -3.55 -4.19
CA ILE A 67 14.22 -2.85 -3.50
C ILE A 67 12.86 -3.34 -4.03
N SER A 68 12.00 -3.84 -3.14
CA SER A 68 10.65 -4.31 -3.47
C SER A 68 9.85 -3.27 -4.27
N GLY A 69 9.20 -3.71 -5.34
CA GLY A 69 8.43 -2.83 -6.24
C GLY A 69 9.27 -2.02 -7.25
N ALA A 70 10.61 -1.99 -7.09
CA ALA A 70 11.57 -1.39 -8.02
C ALA A 70 12.65 -2.40 -8.45
N THR A 71 12.34 -3.71 -8.30
CA THR A 71 13.31 -4.80 -8.43
C THR A 71 14.02 -4.81 -9.77
N VAL A 72 13.31 -4.56 -10.88
CA VAL A 72 13.90 -4.57 -12.24
C VAL A 72 15.02 -3.54 -12.34
N MET A 73 14.76 -2.28 -11.98
CA MET A 73 15.78 -1.23 -12.06
C MET A 73 16.91 -1.45 -11.05
N THR A 74 16.61 -1.84 -9.81
CA THR A 74 17.64 -1.99 -8.78
C THR A 74 18.51 -3.21 -9.01
N GLN A 75 17.95 -4.32 -9.46
CA GLN A 75 18.71 -5.54 -9.77
C GLN A 75 19.61 -5.30 -10.99
N ALA A 76 19.10 -4.66 -12.05
CA ALA A 76 19.90 -4.34 -13.22
C ALA A 76 21.10 -3.44 -12.88
N LEU A 77 20.90 -2.48 -11.95
CA LEU A 77 21.98 -1.62 -11.47
C LEU A 77 23.02 -2.40 -10.64
N LEU A 78 22.58 -3.29 -9.73
CA LEU A 78 23.45 -4.15 -8.95
C LEU A 78 24.29 -5.07 -9.85
N ASP A 79 23.64 -5.78 -10.77
CA ASP A 79 24.29 -6.73 -11.68
C ASP A 79 25.32 -6.00 -12.57
N SER A 80 24.92 -4.88 -13.17
CA SER A 80 25.81 -4.09 -14.02
C SER A 80 27.00 -3.53 -13.23
N ALA A 81 26.77 -2.97 -12.04
CA ALA A 81 27.83 -2.38 -11.24
C ALA A 81 28.81 -3.45 -10.73
N LYS A 82 28.30 -4.63 -10.36
CA LYS A 82 29.12 -5.80 -10.02
C LYS A 82 30.06 -6.18 -11.17
N ASP A 83 29.52 -6.27 -12.38
CA ASP A 83 30.30 -6.60 -13.57
C ASP A 83 31.33 -5.51 -13.90
N ALA A 84 30.96 -4.23 -13.80
CA ALA A 84 31.85 -3.11 -14.05
C ALA A 84 33.03 -3.07 -13.07
N VAL A 85 32.78 -3.31 -11.78
CA VAL A 85 33.81 -3.38 -10.74
C VAL A 85 34.74 -4.57 -10.93
N ALA A 86 34.20 -5.73 -11.31
CA ALA A 86 35.00 -6.91 -11.64
C ALA A 86 35.90 -6.68 -12.86
N GLN A 87 35.39 -6.02 -13.90
CA GLN A 87 36.15 -5.66 -15.11
C GLN A 87 37.27 -4.63 -14.85
N ALA A 88 37.13 -3.82 -13.80
CA ALA A 88 38.14 -2.84 -13.37
C ALA A 88 39.23 -3.44 -12.45
N ASP A 89 39.28 -4.77 -12.31
CA ASP A 89 40.19 -5.51 -11.44
C ASP A 89 40.14 -5.03 -9.97
N VAL A 90 38.96 -4.63 -9.50
CA VAL A 90 38.71 -4.27 -8.09
C VAL A 90 38.14 -5.47 -7.34
N LYS A 91 38.73 -5.80 -6.19
CA LYS A 91 38.27 -6.88 -5.32
C LYS A 91 37.71 -6.29 -4.03
N LEU A 92 36.41 -6.04 -4.02
CA LEU A 92 35.73 -5.60 -2.81
C LEU A 92 35.90 -6.61 -1.68
N THR A 93 35.98 -6.11 -0.45
CA THR A 93 35.95 -6.93 0.76
C THR A 93 34.56 -6.80 1.39
N PRO A 94 33.64 -7.77 1.16
CA PRO A 94 32.29 -7.68 1.69
C PRO A 94 32.32 -7.65 3.22
N VAL A 95 31.48 -6.79 3.80
CA VAL A 95 31.14 -6.90 5.21
C VAL A 95 30.27 -8.14 5.34
N PRO A 96 30.64 -9.14 6.17
CA PRO A 96 29.79 -10.31 6.38
C PRO A 96 28.42 -9.84 6.87
N GLN A 97 27.40 -10.06 6.06
CA GLN A 97 26.04 -9.80 6.52
C GLN A 97 25.75 -10.79 7.64
N THR A 98 25.49 -10.27 8.83
CA THR A 98 24.85 -11.08 9.87
C THR A 98 23.47 -11.44 9.34
N ASN A 99 23.24 -12.72 9.05
CA ASN A 99 21.89 -13.22 8.78
C ASN A 99 21.02 -12.77 9.94
N THR A 100 20.22 -11.73 9.71
CA THR A 100 19.29 -11.25 10.72
C THR A 100 18.22 -12.31 10.78
N ALA A 101 18.12 -13.00 11.91
CA ALA A 101 17.15 -14.07 12.06
C ALA A 101 15.76 -13.53 11.80
N HIS A 102 14.95 -14.33 11.12
CA HIS A 102 13.57 -13.98 10.85
C HIS A 102 12.81 -13.86 12.18
N GLU A 103 12.23 -12.68 12.45
CA GLU A 103 11.59 -12.39 13.74
C GLU A 103 10.10 -12.11 13.58
N THR A 104 9.29 -12.55 14.55
CA THR A 104 7.88 -12.17 14.63
C THR A 104 7.73 -11.02 15.61
N LYS A 105 7.19 -9.88 15.16
CA LYS A 105 6.90 -8.72 16.00
C LYS A 105 5.40 -8.52 16.13
N THR A 106 4.97 -8.09 17.31
CA THR A 106 3.59 -7.64 17.53
C THR A 106 3.56 -6.14 17.72
N LEU A 107 2.77 -5.46 16.90
CA LEU A 107 2.54 -4.01 16.95
C LEU A 107 1.08 -3.75 17.35
N LYS A 108 0.84 -2.65 18.07
CA LYS A 108 -0.51 -2.17 18.41
C LYS A 108 -0.70 -0.75 17.91
N THR A 109 -1.79 -0.51 17.21
CA THR A 109 -2.20 0.81 16.70
C THR A 109 -3.71 1.00 16.90
N ASP A 110 -4.21 2.23 16.85
CA ASP A 110 -5.65 2.46 16.90
C ASP A 110 -6.24 2.25 15.49
N VAL A 111 -5.59 2.82 14.48
CA VAL A 111 -5.95 2.67 13.06
C VAL A 111 -4.76 2.10 12.29
N LEU A 112 -5.01 1.02 11.53
CA LEU A 112 -4.06 0.47 10.56
C LEU A 112 -4.48 0.86 9.15
N ILE A 113 -3.55 1.41 8.38
CA ILE A 113 -3.76 1.73 6.95
C ILE A 113 -2.98 0.71 6.11
N ILE A 114 -3.64 0.08 5.14
CA ILE A 114 -3.02 -0.87 4.20
C ILE A 114 -2.91 -0.19 2.83
N GLY A 115 -1.71 0.26 2.47
CA GLY A 115 -1.39 0.92 1.20
C GLY A 115 -0.93 2.36 1.36
N GLY A 116 0.24 2.69 0.80
CA GLY A 116 0.91 3.98 0.90
C GLY A 116 0.63 4.93 -0.28
N GLY A 117 -0.53 4.79 -0.92
CA GLY A 117 -1.01 5.72 -1.96
C GLY A 117 -1.68 6.97 -1.38
N GLU A 118 -2.20 7.83 -2.26
CA GLU A 118 -2.91 9.06 -1.87
C GLU A 118 -4.02 8.82 -0.84
N ALA A 119 -4.92 7.87 -1.12
CA ALA A 119 -6.06 7.57 -0.24
C ALA A 119 -5.63 7.11 1.15
N GLY A 120 -4.62 6.24 1.23
CA GLY A 120 -4.09 5.73 2.50
C GLY A 120 -3.42 6.83 3.31
N LEU A 121 -2.59 7.66 2.67
CA LEU A 121 -1.94 8.79 3.33
C LEU A 121 -2.95 9.82 3.85
N VAL A 122 -3.97 10.17 3.07
CA VAL A 122 -5.02 11.10 3.53
C VAL A 122 -5.83 10.50 4.68
N ALA A 123 -6.19 9.22 4.60
CA ALA A 123 -6.88 8.52 5.70
C ALA A 123 -6.04 8.51 6.98
N GLY A 124 -4.75 8.21 6.86
CA GLY A 124 -3.82 8.23 7.98
C GLY A 124 -3.67 9.61 8.61
N CYS A 125 -3.46 10.65 7.80
CA CYS A 125 -3.38 12.04 8.28
C CYS A 125 -4.66 12.44 8.99
N ARG A 126 -5.82 12.09 8.41
CA ARG A 126 -7.11 12.39 9.02
C ARG A 126 -7.27 11.72 10.38
N ALA A 127 -6.93 10.45 10.51
CA ALA A 127 -6.95 9.73 11.79
C ALA A 127 -5.98 10.34 12.82
N LEU A 128 -4.77 10.74 12.42
CA LEU A 128 -3.83 11.45 13.31
C LEU A 128 -4.41 12.76 13.85
N THR A 129 -5.08 13.56 13.00
CA THR A 129 -5.71 14.81 13.46
C THR A 129 -6.88 14.60 14.43
N LEU A 130 -7.43 13.39 14.48
CA LEU A 130 -8.46 12.98 15.42
C LEU A 130 -7.89 12.25 16.66
N GLY A 131 -6.57 12.30 16.85
CA GLY A 131 -5.90 11.84 18.06
C GLY A 131 -5.58 10.33 18.10
N GLN A 132 -5.69 9.64 16.97
CA GLN A 132 -5.41 8.20 16.89
C GLN A 132 -3.93 7.92 16.74
N LYS A 133 -3.45 6.80 17.30
CA LYS A 133 -2.20 6.17 16.88
C LYS A 133 -2.42 5.49 15.53
N VAL A 134 -1.56 5.78 14.55
CA VAL A 134 -1.71 5.27 13.18
C VAL A 134 -0.42 4.61 12.69
N THR A 135 -0.57 3.39 12.17
CA THR A 135 0.48 2.67 11.44
C THR A 135 0.00 2.44 10.01
N LEU A 136 0.84 2.75 9.03
CA LEU A 136 0.63 2.49 7.61
C LEU A 136 1.63 1.43 7.13
N VAL A 137 1.13 0.41 6.44
CA VAL A 137 1.96 -0.61 5.78
C VAL A 137 1.89 -0.49 4.26
N GLU A 138 3.03 -0.62 3.60
CA GLU A 138 3.17 -0.57 2.15
C GLU A 138 4.09 -1.70 1.70
N LYS A 139 3.65 -2.49 0.73
CA LYS A 139 4.39 -3.67 0.25
C LYS A 139 5.63 -3.29 -0.57
N ASN A 140 5.63 -2.13 -1.19
CA ASN A 140 6.75 -1.61 -1.96
C ASN A 140 7.80 -0.97 -1.03
N GLY A 141 9.04 -0.89 -1.50
CA GLY A 141 10.11 -0.17 -0.80
C GLY A 141 10.02 1.36 -0.93
N TYR A 142 8.93 1.87 -1.50
CA TYR A 142 8.62 3.28 -1.74
C TYR A 142 7.10 3.52 -1.60
N LEU A 143 6.71 4.78 -1.43
CA LEU A 143 5.31 5.19 -1.32
C LEU A 143 4.73 5.61 -2.67
N GLY A 144 3.40 5.54 -2.75
CA GLY A 144 2.62 6.26 -3.73
C GLY A 144 1.94 5.44 -4.82
N GLY A 145 2.26 4.16 -5.00
CA GLY A 145 1.52 3.26 -5.91
C GLY A 145 1.24 3.87 -7.30
N ALA A 146 -0.02 3.91 -7.73
CA ALA A 146 -0.41 4.57 -8.98
C ALA A 146 -0.43 6.11 -8.90
N THR A 147 -0.53 6.69 -7.70
CA THR A 147 -0.56 8.14 -7.46
C THR A 147 0.68 8.82 -8.03
N ILE A 148 1.88 8.28 -7.81
CA ILE A 148 3.15 8.92 -8.24
C ILE A 148 3.34 9.01 -9.75
N LEU A 149 2.49 8.32 -10.53
CA LEU A 149 2.56 8.33 -12.00
C LEU A 149 1.72 9.44 -12.64
N ASN A 150 0.97 10.22 -11.85
CA ASN A 150 0.02 11.20 -12.40
C ASN A 150 0.40 12.66 -12.08
N GLY A 151 -0.22 13.57 -12.83
CA GLY A 151 0.14 15.00 -12.85
C GLY A 151 -0.47 15.86 -11.73
N SER A 152 -0.88 15.29 -10.59
CA SER A 152 -1.51 15.98 -9.44
C SER A 152 -2.83 16.71 -9.70
N ASN A 153 -3.43 16.50 -10.86
CA ASN A 153 -4.70 17.13 -11.20
C ASN A 153 -5.84 16.54 -10.34
N VAL A 154 -6.56 17.41 -9.65
CA VAL A 154 -7.74 17.09 -8.83
C VAL A 154 -8.83 18.12 -9.09
N THR A 155 -10.06 17.79 -8.74
CA THR A 155 -11.15 18.75 -8.70
C THR A 155 -11.18 19.43 -7.33
N GLY A 156 -11.27 20.75 -7.32
CA GLY A 156 -11.29 21.56 -6.09
C GLY A 156 -12.68 22.00 -5.65
N THR A 157 -13.76 21.44 -6.21
CA THR A 157 -15.13 21.88 -5.95
C THR A 157 -15.45 21.94 -4.46
N GLY A 158 -16.00 23.09 -4.03
CA GLY A 158 -16.35 23.36 -2.64
C GLY A 158 -15.18 23.71 -1.71
N SER A 159 -13.92 23.69 -2.18
CA SER A 159 -12.75 24.04 -1.37
C SER A 159 -12.52 25.56 -1.32
N ASN A 160 -11.93 26.04 -0.23
CA ASN A 160 -11.41 27.41 -0.15
C ASN A 160 -10.20 27.59 -1.08
N VAL A 161 -9.43 26.54 -1.33
CA VAL A 161 -8.34 26.53 -2.33
C VAL A 161 -8.85 26.91 -3.71
N ALA A 162 -9.86 26.22 -4.23
CA ALA A 162 -10.45 26.53 -5.54
C ALA A 162 -11.14 27.89 -5.54
N ALA A 163 -11.84 28.26 -4.47
CA ALA A 163 -12.49 29.56 -4.35
C ALA A 163 -11.50 30.74 -4.47
N LYS A 164 -10.24 30.56 -4.03
CA LYS A 164 -9.17 31.57 -4.21
C LYS A 164 -8.70 31.67 -5.67
N LEU A 165 -8.70 30.55 -6.40
CA LEU A 165 -8.18 30.47 -7.77
C LEU A 165 -9.21 30.86 -8.84
N PHE A 166 -10.48 30.51 -8.63
CA PHE A 166 -11.57 30.71 -9.60
C PHE A 166 -12.64 31.70 -9.14
N GLY A 167 -12.64 32.09 -7.86
CA GLY A 167 -13.76 32.79 -7.22
C GLY A 167 -14.87 31.82 -6.79
N ARG A 168 -15.84 32.31 -6.00
CA ARG A 168 -17.01 31.54 -5.54
C ARG A 168 -18.12 31.56 -6.60
N GLY A 169 -17.79 31.13 -7.82
CA GLY A 169 -18.69 31.12 -8.98
C GLY A 169 -19.89 30.18 -8.84
N THR A 170 -20.33 29.58 -9.94
CA THR A 170 -21.48 28.65 -9.96
C THR A 170 -21.13 27.21 -9.59
N ASP A 171 -19.85 26.89 -9.37
CA ASP A 171 -19.39 25.53 -9.05
C ASP A 171 -20.02 25.03 -7.74
N SER A 172 -20.56 23.81 -7.78
CA SER A 172 -21.19 23.16 -6.65
C SER A 172 -21.02 21.64 -6.70
N PRO A 173 -21.07 20.95 -5.55
CA PRO A 173 -21.08 19.49 -5.50
C PRO A 173 -22.17 18.87 -6.38
N ASP A 174 -23.40 19.42 -6.36
CA ASP A 174 -24.51 18.94 -7.19
C ASP A 174 -24.22 19.05 -8.69
N GLN A 175 -23.61 20.17 -9.13
CA GLN A 175 -23.22 20.34 -10.52
C GLN A 175 -22.12 19.35 -10.90
N LEU A 176 -21.15 19.10 -10.01
CA LEU A 176 -20.13 18.08 -10.24
C LEU A 176 -20.73 16.66 -10.34
N ALA A 177 -21.70 16.32 -9.47
CA ALA A 177 -22.38 15.03 -9.53
C ALA A 177 -23.13 14.83 -10.85
N GLN A 178 -23.75 15.89 -11.39
CA GLN A 178 -24.36 15.86 -12.72
C GLN A 178 -23.33 15.63 -13.83
N ASP A 179 -22.15 16.26 -13.71
CA ASP A 179 -21.05 16.04 -14.66
C ASP A 179 -20.52 14.60 -14.60
N VAL A 180 -20.33 14.03 -13.40
CA VAL A 180 -19.96 12.61 -13.21
C VAL A 180 -21.00 11.67 -13.81
N ALA A 181 -22.29 11.92 -13.54
CA ALA A 181 -23.37 11.10 -14.08
C ALA A 181 -23.47 11.18 -15.60
N ARG A 182 -23.27 12.38 -16.19
CA ARG A 182 -23.23 12.55 -17.65
C ARG A 182 -22.07 11.77 -18.24
N GLU A 183 -20.86 11.95 -17.71
CA GLU A 183 -19.64 11.33 -18.23
C GLU A 183 -19.72 9.81 -18.20
N SER A 184 -20.16 9.27 -17.07
CA SER A 184 -20.29 7.82 -16.87
C SER A 184 -21.54 7.22 -17.52
N LYS A 185 -22.36 8.01 -18.23
CA LYS A 185 -23.65 7.59 -18.80
C LYS A 185 -24.58 6.98 -17.75
N HIS A 186 -24.62 7.58 -16.56
CA HIS A 186 -25.42 7.18 -15.40
C HIS A 186 -25.12 5.78 -14.86
N SER A 187 -23.89 5.30 -15.04
CA SER A 187 -23.43 4.01 -14.49
C SER A 187 -22.79 4.12 -13.10
N ASN A 188 -22.61 5.35 -12.60
CA ASN A 188 -22.15 5.64 -11.25
C ASN A 188 -23.18 5.23 -10.19
N ASP A 189 -22.71 4.93 -8.97
CA ASP A 189 -23.54 4.79 -7.78
C ASP A 189 -23.86 6.21 -7.27
N PRO A 190 -25.11 6.70 -7.34
CA PRO A 190 -25.42 8.10 -7.05
C PRO A 190 -25.14 8.50 -5.60
N GLU A 191 -25.35 7.59 -4.64
CA GLU A 191 -25.09 7.88 -3.22
C GLU A 191 -23.59 7.93 -2.94
N LEU A 192 -22.80 7.06 -3.57
CA LEU A 192 -21.34 7.12 -3.44
C LEU A 192 -20.75 8.33 -4.16
N THR A 193 -21.36 8.75 -5.27
CA THR A 193 -21.03 9.99 -5.97
C THR A 193 -21.33 11.20 -5.10
N ASP A 194 -22.49 11.21 -4.44
CA ASP A 194 -22.90 12.25 -3.50
C ASP A 194 -21.91 12.39 -2.34
N LEU A 195 -21.53 11.26 -1.74
CA LEU A 195 -20.48 11.22 -0.71
C LEU A 195 -19.16 11.80 -1.24
N MET A 196 -18.73 11.41 -2.44
CA MET A 196 -17.51 11.93 -3.05
C MET A 196 -17.58 13.44 -3.16
N VAL A 197 -18.55 13.99 -3.92
CA VAL A 197 -18.58 15.41 -4.29
C VAL A 197 -18.73 16.35 -3.10
N HIS A 198 -19.46 15.93 -2.05
CA HIS A 198 -19.65 16.73 -0.84
C HIS A 198 -18.44 16.71 0.09
N ASN A 199 -17.50 15.77 -0.08
CA ASN A 199 -16.29 15.68 0.73
C ASN A 199 -15.03 16.19 0.03
N ILE A 200 -15.08 16.53 -1.26
CA ILE A 200 -13.93 17.09 -2.01
C ILE A 200 -13.42 18.36 -1.34
N GLY A 201 -14.28 19.36 -1.17
CA GLY A 201 -13.89 20.67 -0.65
C GLY A 201 -13.17 20.59 0.69
N PRO A 202 -13.82 19.99 1.72
CA PRO A 202 -13.21 19.79 3.03
C PRO A 202 -11.92 18.96 2.98
N ALA A 203 -11.86 17.91 2.15
CA ALA A 203 -10.68 17.06 2.08
C ALA A 203 -9.47 17.77 1.45
N ILE A 204 -9.69 18.55 0.38
CA ILE A 204 -8.66 19.38 -0.25
C ILE A 204 -8.15 20.44 0.71
N ASP A 205 -9.04 21.18 1.38
CA ASP A 205 -8.63 22.19 2.35
C ASP A 205 -7.84 21.55 3.52
N PHE A 206 -8.34 20.42 4.05
CA PHE A 206 -7.69 19.66 5.11
C PHE A 206 -6.26 19.24 4.75
N VAL A 207 -6.09 18.53 3.64
CA VAL A 207 -4.77 17.99 3.28
C VAL A 207 -3.80 19.11 2.89
N SER A 208 -4.32 20.20 2.33
CA SER A 208 -3.54 21.40 2.05
C SER A 208 -2.98 22.03 3.32
N ASP A 209 -3.83 22.21 4.33
CA ASP A 209 -3.43 22.81 5.60
C ASP A 209 -2.50 21.87 6.40
N PHE A 210 -2.79 20.56 6.39
CA PHE A 210 -2.02 19.56 7.15
C PHE A 210 -0.59 19.39 6.59
N ALA A 211 -0.44 19.35 5.27
CA ALA A 211 0.84 19.06 4.60
C ALA A 211 1.49 20.27 3.92
N GLY A 212 0.92 21.47 4.05
CA GLY A 212 1.42 22.68 3.40
C GLY A 212 1.39 22.59 1.87
N LEU A 213 0.30 22.08 1.31
CA LEU A 213 0.12 22.03 -0.14
C LEU A 213 -0.38 23.37 -0.65
N ALA A 214 0.24 23.82 -1.74
CA ALA A 214 -0.28 24.91 -2.54
C ALA A 214 -0.83 24.31 -3.84
N TYR A 215 -1.83 24.96 -4.41
CA TYR A 215 -2.40 24.57 -5.69
C TYR A 215 -2.45 25.77 -6.62
N GLN A 216 -2.37 25.48 -7.91
CA GLN A 216 -2.60 26.40 -9.01
C GLN A 216 -3.76 25.92 -9.87
N LYS A 217 -4.22 26.76 -10.81
CA LYS A 217 -5.14 26.28 -11.85
C LYS A 217 -4.44 25.18 -12.65
N ALA A 218 -5.14 24.08 -12.90
CA ALA A 218 -4.61 23.03 -13.74
C ALA A 218 -4.23 23.56 -15.14
N GLN A 219 -3.12 23.07 -15.70
CA GLN A 219 -2.68 23.42 -17.06
C GLN A 219 -3.77 23.17 -18.10
N THR A 220 -4.53 22.10 -17.92
CA THR A 220 -5.65 21.73 -18.78
C THR A 220 -6.94 21.68 -17.95
N GLN A 221 -7.89 22.56 -18.27
CA GLN A 221 -9.29 22.41 -17.91
C GLN A 221 -9.96 21.59 -19.00
N THR A 222 -10.48 20.42 -18.67
CA THR A 222 -11.04 19.49 -19.65
C THR A 222 -12.54 19.69 -19.80
N VAL A 223 -13.03 19.55 -21.03
CA VAL A 223 -14.41 19.90 -21.42
C VAL A 223 -15.47 19.00 -20.78
N GLU A 224 -15.07 17.87 -20.19
CA GLU A 224 -15.95 17.01 -19.40
C GLU A 224 -16.49 17.73 -18.16
N HIS A 225 -15.73 18.68 -17.59
CA HIS A 225 -16.16 19.52 -16.48
C HIS A 225 -16.96 20.72 -17.00
N SER A 226 -18.19 20.93 -16.52
CA SER A 226 -19.04 22.01 -17.03
C SER A 226 -18.60 23.43 -16.63
N VAL A 227 -17.63 23.55 -15.71
CA VAL A 227 -17.00 24.82 -15.28
C VAL A 227 -15.53 24.56 -14.93
N GLU A 228 -14.70 25.61 -14.94
CA GLU A 228 -13.32 25.55 -14.44
C GLU A 228 -13.30 25.22 -12.95
N ARG A 229 -12.69 24.09 -12.59
CA ARG A 229 -12.60 23.59 -11.21
C ARG A 229 -11.39 22.70 -10.94
N GLN A 230 -10.61 22.41 -11.99
CA GLN A 230 -9.46 21.52 -11.88
C GLN A 230 -8.26 22.31 -11.38
N ILE A 231 -7.64 21.81 -10.32
CA ILE A 231 -6.45 22.36 -9.69
C ILE A 231 -5.35 21.32 -9.72
N GLU A 232 -4.10 21.77 -9.62
CA GLU A 232 -2.93 20.90 -9.57
C GLU A 232 -1.86 21.48 -8.64
N LEU A 233 -0.91 20.65 -8.22
CA LEU A 233 0.26 21.12 -7.49
C LEU A 233 1.19 21.89 -8.45
N PRO A 234 1.99 22.86 -7.96
CA PRO A 234 2.89 23.66 -8.79
C PRO A 234 3.86 22.84 -9.66
N THR A 235 4.29 21.67 -9.18
CA THR A 235 5.17 20.76 -9.94
C THR A 235 4.45 19.96 -11.01
N ALA A 236 3.12 20.03 -11.07
CA ALA A 236 2.26 19.17 -11.90
C ALA A 236 2.62 17.68 -11.74
N SER A 237 2.98 17.27 -10.52
CA SER A 237 3.37 15.89 -10.19
C SER A 237 2.86 15.49 -8.82
N SER A 238 2.16 14.36 -8.76
CA SER A 238 1.72 13.79 -7.48
C SER A 238 2.87 13.21 -6.66
N TYR A 239 4.09 13.18 -7.19
CA TYR A 239 5.27 12.91 -6.36
C TYR A 239 5.43 13.98 -5.28
N GLU A 240 5.17 15.26 -5.58
CA GLU A 240 5.16 16.33 -4.57
C GLU A 240 4.12 16.04 -3.48
N PHE A 241 2.92 15.58 -3.85
CA PHE A 241 1.88 15.19 -2.90
C PHE A 241 2.40 14.10 -1.95
N ILE A 242 2.92 13.00 -2.50
CA ILE A 242 3.41 11.87 -1.70
C ILE A 242 4.53 12.32 -0.76
N GLN A 243 5.49 13.11 -1.23
CA GLN A 243 6.58 13.61 -0.38
C GLN A 243 6.06 14.47 0.78
N LYS A 244 5.27 15.51 0.48
CA LYS A 244 4.79 16.45 1.50
C LYS A 244 3.83 15.79 2.50
N VAL A 245 2.89 14.99 2.01
CA VAL A 245 1.87 14.37 2.87
C VAL A 245 2.46 13.24 3.71
N SER A 246 3.37 12.43 3.16
CA SER A 246 4.05 11.40 3.97
C SER A 246 4.98 12.00 5.03
N GLN A 247 5.70 13.08 4.70
CA GLN A 247 6.51 13.81 5.68
C GLN A 247 5.64 14.39 6.79
N ALA A 248 4.54 15.07 6.44
CA ALA A 248 3.61 15.61 7.41
C ALA A 248 2.97 14.51 8.27
N PHE A 249 2.64 13.36 7.69
CA PHE A 249 2.13 12.20 8.41
C PHE A 249 3.13 11.73 9.48
N THR A 250 4.41 11.57 9.13
CA THR A 250 5.45 11.16 10.08
C THR A 250 5.75 12.23 11.13
N ASP A 251 5.75 13.51 10.74
CA ASP A 251 6.01 14.63 11.66
C ASP A 251 4.93 14.74 12.74
N HIS A 252 3.71 14.27 12.45
CA HIS A 252 2.59 14.19 13.39
C HIS A 252 2.51 12.83 14.13
N GLY A 253 3.55 12.01 14.05
CA GLY A 253 3.66 10.77 14.82
C GLY A 253 3.10 9.52 14.15
N GLY A 254 2.72 9.59 12.87
CA GLY A 254 2.35 8.43 12.08
C GLY A 254 3.55 7.53 11.78
N GLU A 255 3.35 6.22 11.85
CA GLU A 255 4.38 5.22 11.54
C GLU A 255 4.17 4.65 10.13
N ILE A 256 5.21 4.64 9.29
CA ILE A 256 5.19 4.03 7.96
C ILE A 256 6.15 2.85 7.92
N ILE A 257 5.65 1.68 7.52
CA ILE A 257 6.44 0.46 7.33
C ILE A 257 6.42 0.08 5.86
N LEU A 258 7.53 0.33 5.17
CA LEU A 258 7.74 -0.03 3.76
C LEU A 258 8.23 -1.48 3.63
N GLY A 259 8.02 -2.08 2.46
CA GLY A 259 8.38 -3.47 2.21
C GLY A 259 7.58 -4.48 3.04
N ALA A 260 6.44 -4.07 3.61
CA ALA A 260 5.57 -4.88 4.45
C ALA A 260 4.29 -5.26 3.70
N ARG A 261 4.25 -6.48 3.18
CA ARG A 261 3.13 -7.02 2.40
C ARG A 261 2.11 -7.68 3.33
N VAL A 262 0.89 -7.18 3.39
CA VAL A 262 -0.19 -7.85 4.12
C VAL A 262 -0.54 -9.18 3.45
N GLU A 263 -0.50 -10.27 4.23
CA GLU A 263 -0.82 -11.63 3.78
C GLU A 263 -2.12 -12.16 4.40
N GLN A 264 -2.52 -11.64 5.57
CA GLN A 264 -3.72 -12.11 6.29
C GLN A 264 -4.31 -11.01 7.18
N LEU A 265 -5.62 -11.06 7.41
CA LEU A 265 -6.28 -10.25 8.45
C LEU A 265 -6.34 -10.99 9.79
N ILE A 266 -6.17 -10.25 10.89
CA ILE A 266 -6.36 -10.74 12.26
C ILE A 266 -7.83 -10.52 12.63
N ARG A 267 -8.45 -11.50 13.30
CA ARG A 267 -9.83 -11.41 13.79
C ARG A 267 -9.87 -11.55 15.31
N ASN A 268 -10.75 -10.81 15.97
CA ASN A 268 -11.03 -10.99 17.40
C ASN A 268 -11.91 -12.24 17.64
N GLN A 269 -12.26 -12.50 18.90
CA GLN A 269 -13.07 -13.66 19.27
C GLN A 269 -14.52 -13.61 18.75
N LYS A 270 -15.03 -12.41 18.43
CA LYS A 270 -16.34 -12.22 17.79
C LYS A 270 -16.28 -12.47 16.28
N GLY A 271 -15.10 -12.75 15.73
CA GLY A 271 -14.88 -12.93 14.30
C GLY A 271 -14.73 -11.62 13.51
N GLU A 272 -14.62 -10.48 14.20
CA GLU A 272 -14.51 -9.15 13.61
C GLU A 272 -13.05 -8.82 13.28
N VAL A 273 -12.81 -7.97 12.27
CA VAL A 273 -11.45 -7.56 11.91
C VAL A 273 -10.80 -6.78 13.06
N ASN A 274 -9.56 -7.13 13.39
CA ASN A 274 -8.82 -6.56 14.52
C ASN A 274 -7.33 -6.33 14.20
N GLY A 275 -6.98 -6.24 12.92
CA GLY A 275 -5.59 -6.04 12.49
C GLY A 275 -5.21 -6.84 11.26
N ALA A 276 -3.90 -6.95 11.02
CA ALA A 276 -3.34 -7.71 9.90
C ALA A 276 -1.98 -8.33 10.24
N VAL A 277 -1.63 -9.38 9.51
CA VAL A 277 -0.30 -9.96 9.45
C VAL A 277 0.37 -9.48 8.17
N ALA A 278 1.54 -8.85 8.29
CA ALA A 278 2.33 -8.39 7.16
C ALA A 278 3.73 -9.01 7.17
N GLU A 279 4.21 -9.45 6.00
CA GLU A 279 5.56 -9.95 5.80
C GLU A 279 6.48 -8.84 5.33
N ALA A 280 7.56 -8.62 6.07
CA ALA A 280 8.61 -7.65 5.82
C ALA A 280 9.97 -8.33 5.66
N GLN A 281 10.99 -7.57 5.24
CA GLN A 281 12.35 -8.10 5.05
C GLN A 281 12.93 -8.57 6.41
N ASN A 282 12.94 -9.90 6.61
CA ASN A 282 13.34 -10.61 7.82
C ASN A 282 12.37 -10.50 9.02
N ALA A 283 11.10 -10.13 8.80
CA ALA A 283 10.14 -10.14 9.91
C ALA A 283 8.69 -10.39 9.49
N THR A 284 7.96 -11.16 10.30
CA THR A 284 6.49 -11.19 10.30
C THR A 284 5.97 -10.16 11.30
N LEU A 285 5.11 -9.25 10.87
CA LEU A 285 4.49 -8.22 11.69
C LEU A 285 3.03 -8.57 11.98
N ASN A 286 2.69 -8.86 13.22
CA ASN A 286 1.30 -8.98 13.68
C ASN A 286 0.84 -7.62 14.20
N ILE A 287 0.07 -6.91 13.41
CA ILE A 287 -0.35 -5.53 13.72
C ILE A 287 -1.79 -5.57 14.20
N LYS A 288 -2.01 -5.49 15.51
CA LYS A 288 -3.33 -5.37 16.12
C LYS A 288 -3.84 -3.93 15.98
N ALA A 289 -5.08 -3.77 15.53
CA ALA A 289 -5.70 -2.48 15.28
C ALA A 289 -7.19 -2.49 15.61
N ARG A 290 -7.69 -1.38 16.18
CA ARG A 290 -9.14 -1.24 16.43
C ARG A 290 -9.93 -1.05 15.14
N SER A 291 -9.33 -0.36 14.18
CA SER A 291 -9.89 -0.15 12.85
C SER A 291 -8.83 -0.40 11.78
N VAL A 292 -9.26 -0.93 10.62
CA VAL A 292 -8.40 -1.15 9.46
C VAL A 292 -8.98 -0.41 8.26
N VAL A 293 -8.16 0.40 7.58
CA VAL A 293 -8.50 1.04 6.30
C VAL A 293 -7.73 0.36 5.18
N LEU A 294 -8.45 -0.29 4.28
CA LEU A 294 -7.92 -0.86 3.05
C LEU A 294 -7.81 0.23 1.97
N ALA A 295 -6.58 0.60 1.62
CA ALA A 295 -6.24 1.58 0.60
C ALA A 295 -5.21 1.04 -0.42
N ALA A 296 -5.36 -0.25 -0.76
CA ALA A 296 -4.35 -1.03 -1.50
C ALA A 296 -4.31 -0.79 -3.03
N GLY A 297 -5.08 0.16 -3.55
CA GLY A 297 -5.18 0.45 -4.98
C GLY A 297 -5.95 -0.61 -5.78
N GLY A 298 -5.84 -0.54 -7.11
CA GLY A 298 -6.53 -1.46 -8.03
C GLY A 298 -5.76 -2.73 -8.39
N HIS A 299 -6.25 -3.42 -9.42
CA HIS A 299 -5.75 -4.70 -9.92
C HIS A 299 -5.34 -4.67 -11.40
N GLY A 300 -5.08 -3.48 -11.94
CA GLY A 300 -4.83 -3.28 -13.37
C GLY A 300 -3.67 -4.11 -13.93
N ALA A 301 -2.61 -4.38 -13.16
CA ALA A 301 -1.47 -5.19 -13.62
C ALA A 301 -1.77 -6.71 -13.63
N ASN A 302 -2.81 -7.16 -12.94
CA ASN A 302 -3.16 -8.57 -12.85
C ASN A 302 -3.99 -9.03 -14.05
N THR A 303 -3.33 -9.60 -15.05
CA THR A 303 -3.97 -10.05 -16.29
C THR A 303 -5.04 -11.13 -16.08
N LYS A 304 -5.01 -11.89 -14.98
CA LYS A 304 -6.02 -12.91 -14.66
C LYS A 304 -7.31 -12.30 -14.11
N MET A 305 -7.24 -11.11 -13.53
CA MET A 305 -8.39 -10.35 -13.04
C MET A 305 -9.00 -9.45 -14.11
N ARG A 306 -8.34 -9.30 -15.26
CA ARG A 306 -8.86 -8.48 -16.35
C ARG A 306 -10.02 -9.19 -17.05
N GLY A 307 -11.08 -8.43 -17.33
CA GLY A 307 -12.26 -8.93 -18.04
C GLY A 307 -12.18 -8.77 -19.55
N ALA A 308 -13.28 -9.06 -20.24
CA ALA A 308 -13.35 -8.98 -21.70
C ALA A 308 -13.16 -7.54 -22.23
N GLU A 309 -13.53 -6.52 -21.45
CA GLU A 309 -13.40 -5.11 -21.84
C GLU A 309 -11.94 -4.69 -22.06
N SER A 310 -10.98 -5.30 -21.35
CA SER A 310 -9.55 -4.94 -21.49
C SER A 310 -8.91 -5.46 -22.78
N LYS A 311 -9.61 -6.27 -23.58
CA LYS A 311 -9.02 -6.87 -24.79
C LYS A 311 -8.74 -5.79 -25.84
N GLY A 312 -7.49 -5.70 -26.30
CA GLY A 312 -7.06 -4.67 -27.24
C GLY A 312 -6.94 -3.28 -26.61
N ILE A 313 -6.75 -3.23 -25.29
CA ILE A 313 -6.46 -2.00 -24.54
C ILE A 313 -5.21 -2.26 -23.71
N ASP A 314 -4.22 -1.40 -23.86
CA ASP A 314 -2.90 -1.61 -23.26
C ASP A 314 -2.85 -1.05 -21.83
N TYR A 315 -2.05 -1.69 -20.96
CA TYR A 315 -1.86 -1.24 -19.59
C TYR A 315 -0.68 -0.27 -19.49
N TYR A 316 -0.80 0.80 -18.69
CA TYR A 316 0.30 1.74 -18.45
C TYR A 316 0.48 2.10 -16.96
N GLY A 317 -0.26 1.43 -16.06
CA GLY A 317 -0.17 1.68 -14.62
C GLY A 317 1.04 0.99 -13.97
N PRO A 318 1.20 1.10 -12.64
CA PRO A 318 2.30 0.45 -11.96
C PRO A 318 2.13 -1.07 -12.01
N MET A 319 3.23 -1.79 -12.24
CA MET A 319 3.20 -3.27 -12.27
C MET A 319 2.93 -3.89 -10.90
N THR A 320 2.93 -3.07 -9.84
CA THR A 320 2.61 -3.46 -8.47
C THR A 320 1.09 -3.44 -8.18
N SER A 321 0.23 -2.97 -9.09
CA SER A 321 -1.25 -3.05 -8.94
C SER A 321 -1.79 -4.46 -9.24
N THR A 322 -1.48 -5.41 -8.37
CA THR A 322 -1.71 -6.85 -8.57
C THR A 322 -3.01 -7.38 -7.95
N GLY A 323 -3.76 -6.57 -7.22
CA GLY A 323 -4.98 -7.01 -6.54
C GLY A 323 -4.75 -7.97 -5.37
N ASP A 324 -3.65 -7.82 -4.62
CA ASP A 324 -3.31 -8.74 -3.51
C ASP A 324 -4.41 -8.79 -2.43
N ALA A 325 -5.14 -7.68 -2.24
CA ALA A 325 -6.25 -7.59 -1.29
C ALA A 325 -7.35 -8.62 -1.53
N TYR A 326 -7.58 -9.02 -2.78
CA TYR A 326 -8.57 -10.05 -3.11
C TYR A 326 -8.15 -11.44 -2.63
N SER A 327 -6.86 -11.67 -2.40
CA SER A 327 -6.34 -12.92 -1.84
C SER A 327 -6.55 -12.96 -0.33
N PHE A 328 -6.02 -11.98 0.41
CA PHE A 328 -6.07 -12.02 1.88
C PHE A 328 -7.46 -11.72 2.47
N ASN A 329 -8.39 -11.18 1.67
CA ASN A 329 -9.79 -11.01 2.03
C ASN A 329 -10.66 -12.25 1.67
N GLY A 330 -10.08 -13.33 1.13
CA GLY A 330 -10.84 -14.46 0.55
C GLY A 330 -11.89 -15.06 1.47
N ASP A 331 -11.64 -15.07 2.78
CA ASP A 331 -12.52 -15.67 3.80
C ASP A 331 -13.58 -14.71 4.37
N LEU A 332 -13.68 -13.47 3.85
CA LEU A 332 -14.65 -12.47 4.31
C LEU A 332 -15.90 -12.38 3.42
N ASN A 333 -15.93 -13.08 2.27
CA ASN A 333 -17.02 -12.99 1.29
C ASN A 333 -17.38 -11.53 0.94
N LEU A 334 -16.37 -10.66 0.77
CA LEU A 334 -16.60 -9.26 0.44
C LEU A 334 -17.27 -9.12 -0.93
N LYS A 335 -18.28 -8.26 -1.00
CA LYS A 335 -19.00 -7.96 -2.23
C LYS A 335 -18.15 -7.09 -3.13
N THR A 336 -18.04 -7.49 -4.40
CA THR A 336 -17.34 -6.73 -5.44
C THR A 336 -18.33 -6.25 -6.49
N ARG A 337 -17.93 -5.25 -7.27
CA ARG A 337 -18.65 -4.80 -8.46
C ARG A 337 -17.67 -4.47 -9.58
N ASN A 338 -18.07 -4.77 -10.80
CA ASN A 338 -17.52 -4.15 -12.01
C ASN A 338 -16.00 -4.28 -12.18
N LEU A 339 -15.39 -5.38 -11.74
CA LEU A 339 -13.93 -5.58 -11.73
C LEU A 339 -13.27 -5.45 -13.12
N ASP A 340 -14.06 -5.51 -14.18
CA ASP A 340 -13.66 -5.34 -15.57
C ASP A 340 -13.85 -3.93 -16.12
N TRP A 341 -14.20 -2.94 -15.29
CA TRP A 341 -14.30 -1.53 -15.71
C TRP A 341 -12.96 -0.81 -15.53
N TYR A 342 -12.58 0.03 -16.50
CA TYR A 342 -11.30 0.73 -16.53
C TYR A 342 -11.45 2.18 -16.98
N LYS A 343 -10.62 3.08 -16.43
CA LYS A 343 -10.46 4.40 -17.04
C LYS A 343 -9.56 4.27 -18.26
N VAL A 344 -10.16 4.33 -19.45
CA VAL A 344 -9.44 4.22 -20.72
C VAL A 344 -9.19 5.61 -21.32
N TYR A 345 -7.96 5.86 -21.71
CA TYR A 345 -7.55 7.04 -22.47
C TYR A 345 -7.29 6.67 -23.94
N PRO A 346 -7.65 7.52 -24.91
CA PRO A 346 -7.49 7.25 -26.34
C PRO A 346 -6.05 7.42 -26.87
N HIS A 347 -5.15 7.95 -26.03
CA HIS A 347 -3.81 8.40 -26.43
C HIS A 347 -2.72 7.48 -25.86
N GLY A 348 -2.58 6.28 -26.43
CA GLY A 348 -1.59 5.30 -26.02
C GLY A 348 -0.72 4.80 -27.17
N VAL A 349 0.56 4.59 -26.89
CA VAL A 349 1.51 3.93 -27.79
C VAL A 349 2.00 2.67 -27.10
N GLU A 350 1.72 1.50 -27.69
CA GLU A 350 2.24 0.21 -27.23
C GLU A 350 3.77 0.22 -27.34
N VAL A 351 4.48 -0.04 -26.24
CA VAL A 351 5.95 -0.12 -26.21
C VAL A 351 6.45 -1.54 -26.00
N GLU A 352 5.62 -2.38 -25.41
CA GLU A 352 5.77 -3.83 -25.30
C GLU A 352 4.38 -4.47 -25.45
N PRO A 353 4.27 -5.76 -25.82
CA PRO A 353 2.97 -6.42 -25.98
C PRO A 353 2.03 -6.22 -24.77
N GLY A 354 0.96 -5.45 -24.97
CA GLY A 354 -0.04 -5.15 -23.94
C GLY A 354 0.36 -4.07 -22.91
N ILE A 355 1.50 -3.40 -23.10
CA ILE A 355 2.01 -2.31 -22.27
C ILE A 355 2.19 -1.05 -23.11
N ALA A 356 1.60 0.05 -22.67
CA ALA A 356 1.67 1.34 -23.35
C ALA A 356 2.38 2.41 -22.54
N LYS A 357 2.93 3.41 -23.24
CA LYS A 357 3.30 4.71 -22.67
C LYS A 357 2.23 5.75 -22.99
N LEU A 358 2.16 6.78 -22.14
CA LEU A 358 1.18 7.86 -22.29
C LEU A 358 1.62 8.85 -23.39
N THR A 359 0.70 9.25 -24.27
CA THR A 359 0.96 10.27 -25.29
C THR A 359 -0.01 11.46 -25.22
N THR A 360 -0.87 11.53 -24.19
CA THR A 360 -1.97 12.50 -24.10
C THR A 360 -1.55 13.95 -24.32
N TYR A 361 -0.46 14.41 -23.70
CA TYR A 361 0.00 15.79 -23.88
C TYR A 361 0.48 16.06 -25.31
N ALA A 362 1.24 15.12 -25.89
CA ALA A 362 1.73 15.21 -27.25
C ALA A 362 0.57 15.15 -28.27
N SER A 363 -0.37 14.21 -28.10
CA SER A 363 -1.55 14.07 -28.95
C SER A 363 -2.45 15.29 -28.87
N LYS A 364 -2.71 15.83 -27.66
CA LYS A 364 -3.51 17.05 -27.50
C LYS A 364 -2.85 18.25 -28.18
N LYS A 365 -1.53 18.41 -28.01
CA LYS A 365 -0.77 19.45 -28.73
C LYS A 365 -0.86 19.27 -30.25
N ALA A 366 -0.79 18.02 -30.73
CA ALA A 366 -0.90 17.71 -32.15
C ALA A 366 -2.27 18.08 -32.71
N THR A 367 -3.35 17.70 -32.01
CA THR A 367 -4.71 18.04 -32.43
C THR A 367 -4.90 19.54 -32.37
N ASP A 368 -4.44 20.25 -31.34
CA ASP A 368 -4.48 21.72 -31.29
C ASP A 368 -3.74 22.40 -32.46
N MET A 369 -2.85 21.69 -33.14
CA MET A 369 -2.10 22.17 -34.31
C MET A 369 -2.64 21.68 -35.66
N GLY A 370 -3.79 20.99 -35.67
CA GLY A 370 -4.48 20.53 -36.88
C GLY A 370 -4.32 19.04 -37.20
N ALA A 371 -3.68 18.26 -36.34
CA ALA A 371 -3.62 16.80 -36.53
C ALA A 371 -5.04 16.21 -36.54
N ILE A 372 -5.24 15.18 -37.37
CA ILE A 372 -6.49 14.41 -37.46
C ILE A 372 -6.24 12.94 -37.12
N TYR A 373 -7.28 12.26 -36.68
CA TYR A 373 -7.23 10.82 -36.41
C TYR A 373 -8.03 10.05 -37.44
N VAL A 374 -7.38 9.06 -38.06
CA VAL A 374 -7.98 8.21 -39.10
C VAL A 374 -7.95 6.74 -38.73
N ASN A 375 -8.89 5.95 -39.23
CA ASN A 375 -8.85 4.49 -39.11
C ASN A 375 -8.03 3.83 -40.24
N THR A 376 -7.92 2.50 -40.22
CA THR A 376 -7.25 1.71 -41.26
C THR A 376 -7.86 1.86 -42.67
N GLN A 377 -9.10 2.36 -42.78
CA GLN A 377 -9.72 2.70 -44.06
C GLN A 377 -9.42 4.13 -44.53
N GLY A 378 -8.59 4.89 -43.82
CA GLY A 378 -8.21 6.27 -44.18
C GLY A 378 -9.30 7.32 -43.90
N ASN A 379 -10.36 6.97 -43.16
CA ASN A 379 -11.44 7.88 -42.79
C ASN A 379 -11.18 8.52 -41.43
N ARG A 380 -11.51 9.82 -41.27
CA ARG A 380 -11.62 10.43 -39.94
C ARG A 380 -12.69 9.72 -39.12
N ILE A 381 -12.50 9.65 -37.80
CA ILE A 381 -13.40 8.91 -36.90
C ILE A 381 -14.03 9.75 -35.78
N VAL A 382 -13.50 10.95 -35.52
CA VAL A 382 -13.92 11.78 -34.38
C VAL A 382 -13.66 13.27 -34.65
N ASP A 383 -14.38 14.13 -33.94
CA ASP A 383 -13.91 15.49 -33.63
C ASP A 383 -12.74 15.40 -32.62
N GLU A 384 -11.53 15.71 -33.07
CA GLU A 384 -10.31 15.61 -32.26
C GLU A 384 -10.19 16.67 -31.16
N SER A 385 -11.14 17.61 -31.09
CA SER A 385 -11.29 18.58 -29.99
C SER A 385 -12.34 18.19 -28.94
N SER A 386 -13.09 17.11 -29.18
CA SER A 386 -14.15 16.65 -28.27
C SER A 386 -13.62 16.00 -26.97
N ALA A 387 -14.54 15.75 -26.02
CA ALA A 387 -14.25 15.04 -24.79
C ALA A 387 -13.52 13.70 -25.05
N TYR A 388 -12.60 13.33 -24.16
CA TYR A 388 -11.79 12.11 -24.30
C TYR A 388 -12.64 10.84 -24.40
N THR A 389 -13.84 10.87 -23.83
CA THR A 389 -14.81 9.78 -23.90
C THR A 389 -15.34 9.53 -25.30
N ASN A 390 -15.64 10.59 -26.07
CA ASN A 390 -16.05 10.46 -27.47
C ASN A 390 -14.91 9.92 -28.32
N PHE A 391 -13.69 10.40 -28.06
CA PHE A 391 -12.49 9.96 -28.72
C PHE A 391 -12.19 8.48 -28.46
N ARG A 392 -12.19 8.08 -27.18
CA ARG A 392 -12.05 6.69 -26.76
C ARG A 392 -13.10 5.82 -27.43
N ASP A 393 -14.38 6.22 -27.37
CA ASP A 393 -15.49 5.44 -27.94
C ASP A 393 -15.31 5.26 -29.47
N ALA A 394 -14.82 6.29 -30.17
CA ALA A 394 -14.53 6.22 -31.60
C ALA A 394 -13.42 5.21 -31.93
N ILE A 395 -12.33 5.18 -31.15
CA ILE A 395 -11.24 4.20 -31.31
C ILE A 395 -11.74 2.79 -30.99
N LEU A 396 -12.43 2.60 -29.86
CA LEU A 396 -12.89 1.29 -29.41
C LEU A 396 -13.98 0.69 -30.31
N ALA A 397 -14.68 1.53 -31.09
CA ALA A 397 -15.64 1.10 -32.11
C ALA A 397 -14.98 0.60 -33.41
N GLN A 398 -13.68 0.86 -33.64
CA GLN A 398 -12.99 0.33 -34.80
C GLN A 398 -12.77 -1.19 -34.65
N PRO A 399 -12.86 -2.00 -35.72
CA PRO A 399 -12.71 -3.46 -35.64
C PRO A 399 -11.39 -3.93 -35.05
N ASP A 400 -10.31 -3.17 -35.28
CA ASP A 400 -8.94 -3.40 -34.80
C ASP A 400 -8.62 -2.61 -33.51
N LYS A 401 -9.53 -1.74 -33.05
CA LYS A 401 -9.33 -0.81 -31.93
C LYS A 401 -8.12 0.12 -32.09
N VAL A 402 -7.78 0.45 -33.33
CA VAL A 402 -6.64 1.29 -33.67
C VAL A 402 -7.13 2.58 -34.35
N ALA A 403 -6.43 3.67 -34.06
CA ALA A 403 -6.49 4.89 -34.86
C ALA A 403 -5.07 5.39 -35.16
N PHE A 404 -4.96 6.22 -36.18
CA PHE A 404 -3.69 6.77 -36.63
C PHE A 404 -3.74 8.30 -36.59
N MET A 405 -2.82 8.90 -35.84
CA MET A 405 -2.64 10.33 -35.77
C MET A 405 -1.81 10.80 -36.98
N LEU A 406 -2.43 11.56 -37.88
CA LEU A 406 -1.77 12.16 -39.03
C LEU A 406 -1.28 13.57 -38.70
N MET A 407 -0.03 13.87 -39.04
CA MET A 407 0.63 15.14 -38.77
C MET A 407 1.50 15.60 -39.94
N ASP A 408 1.73 16.91 -40.03
CA ASP A 408 2.83 17.48 -40.83
C ASP A 408 4.13 17.55 -40.01
N GLU A 409 5.24 17.88 -40.68
CA GLU A 409 6.55 18.00 -40.03
C GLU A 409 6.59 19.08 -38.92
N ARG A 410 5.83 20.18 -39.07
CA ARG A 410 5.71 21.24 -38.07
C ARG A 410 5.14 20.69 -36.76
N THR A 411 4.06 19.93 -36.85
CA THR A 411 3.38 19.33 -35.70
C THR A 411 4.20 18.20 -35.10
N TRP A 412 4.81 17.35 -35.93
CA TRP A 412 5.69 16.26 -35.47
C TRP A 412 6.84 16.76 -34.59
N LYS A 413 7.47 17.90 -34.92
CA LYS A 413 8.55 18.47 -34.09
C LYS A 413 8.10 18.74 -32.65
N GLN A 414 6.91 19.31 -32.48
CA GLN A 414 6.33 19.56 -31.15
C GLN A 414 5.96 18.27 -30.42
N VAL A 415 5.41 17.30 -31.15
CA VAL A 415 5.10 15.97 -30.61
C VAL A 415 6.37 15.26 -30.15
N TYR A 416 7.43 15.27 -30.95
CA TYR A 416 8.72 14.65 -30.60
C TYR A 416 9.26 15.22 -29.29
N ASP A 417 9.30 16.55 -29.16
CA ASP A 417 9.80 17.21 -27.95
C ASP A 417 8.97 16.82 -26.71
N LEU A 418 7.65 16.73 -26.85
CA LEU A 418 6.75 16.29 -25.77
C LEU A 418 6.87 14.80 -25.45
N LEU A 419 7.10 13.93 -26.44
CA LEU A 419 7.38 12.52 -26.19
C LEU A 419 8.67 12.37 -25.38
N ILE A 420 9.73 13.10 -25.74
CA ILE A 420 10.99 13.11 -24.98
C ILE A 420 10.78 13.62 -23.55
N LEU A 421 9.97 14.66 -23.38
CA LEU A 421 9.63 15.21 -22.06
C LEU A 421 8.84 14.20 -21.20
N HIS A 422 8.00 13.37 -21.83
CA HIS A 422 7.10 12.43 -21.17
C HIS A 422 7.54 10.97 -21.36
N ASP A 423 8.81 10.69 -21.04
CA ASP A 423 9.36 9.35 -20.82
C ASP A 423 9.58 8.49 -22.07
N PHE A 424 9.70 9.11 -23.25
CA PHE A 424 10.29 8.45 -24.43
C PHE A 424 11.76 8.84 -24.60
N THR A 425 12.56 7.93 -25.13
CA THR A 425 13.93 8.21 -25.54
C THR A 425 14.03 8.39 -27.05
N ALA A 426 15.01 9.18 -27.50
CA ALA A 426 15.29 9.34 -28.93
C ALA A 426 15.58 8.00 -29.63
N LYS A 427 16.18 7.05 -28.90
CA LYS A 427 16.49 5.71 -29.38
C LYS A 427 15.23 4.86 -29.58
N GLU A 428 14.29 4.90 -28.63
CA GLU A 428 12.98 4.24 -28.77
C GLU A 428 12.23 4.79 -29.98
N ILE A 429 12.09 6.11 -30.08
CA ILE A 429 11.36 6.75 -31.20
C ILE A 429 12.01 6.38 -32.54
N LYS A 430 13.35 6.43 -32.64
CA LYS A 430 14.05 6.02 -33.86
C LYS A 430 13.75 4.57 -34.22
N LYS A 431 13.77 3.67 -33.23
CA LYS A 431 13.47 2.24 -33.43
C LYS A 431 12.05 2.04 -33.98
N PHE A 432 11.06 2.80 -33.52
CA PHE A 432 9.68 2.69 -34.05
C PHE A 432 9.59 3.02 -35.55
N PHE A 433 10.40 3.95 -36.06
CA PHE A 433 10.47 4.22 -37.50
C PHE A 433 11.26 3.16 -38.28
N ASP A 434 12.29 2.57 -37.66
CA ASP A 434 13.14 1.56 -38.29
C ASP A 434 12.42 0.19 -38.41
N ASP A 435 11.67 -0.20 -37.37
CA ASP A 435 11.02 -1.52 -37.21
C ASP A 435 9.59 -1.55 -37.79
N LYS A 436 9.45 -1.38 -39.11
CA LYS A 436 8.16 -1.22 -39.81
C LYS A 436 7.15 -2.38 -39.66
N ASP A 437 7.63 -3.58 -39.34
CA ASP A 437 6.80 -4.79 -39.19
C ASP A 437 6.36 -5.03 -37.73
N LYS A 438 6.64 -4.10 -36.82
CA LYS A 438 6.32 -4.22 -35.40
C LYS A 438 5.47 -3.06 -34.91
N LEU A 439 4.68 -3.34 -33.87
CA LEU A 439 4.01 -2.31 -33.10
C LEU A 439 5.04 -1.59 -32.21
N PRO A 440 4.86 -0.28 -31.96
CA PRO A 440 3.85 0.59 -32.55
C PRO A 440 4.24 1.07 -33.95
N ILE A 441 3.28 1.26 -34.85
CA ILE A 441 3.56 1.75 -36.21
C ILE A 441 3.85 3.25 -36.19
N PHE A 442 5.06 3.64 -36.59
CA PHE A 442 5.48 5.02 -36.86
C PHE A 442 5.99 5.14 -38.29
N THR A 443 5.38 6.02 -39.08
CA THR A 443 5.78 6.20 -40.49
C THR A 443 6.03 7.67 -40.82
N LYS A 444 6.97 7.90 -41.74
CA LYS A 444 7.36 9.22 -42.24
C LYS A 444 7.56 9.14 -43.76
N GLY A 445 7.03 10.11 -44.51
CA GLY A 445 7.19 10.17 -45.97
C GLY A 445 6.14 11.05 -46.64
N SER A 446 5.90 10.83 -47.93
CA SER A 446 4.73 11.43 -48.60
C SER A 446 3.43 10.84 -48.04
N LEU A 447 2.29 11.48 -48.31
CA LEU A 447 0.98 11.01 -47.82
C LEU A 447 0.68 9.56 -48.25
N THR A 448 1.07 9.19 -49.48
CA THR A 448 0.91 7.83 -49.99
C THR A 448 1.86 6.85 -49.29
N ASP A 449 3.13 7.25 -49.07
CA ASP A 449 4.12 6.39 -48.43
C ASP A 449 3.75 6.07 -46.99
N VAL A 450 3.31 7.08 -46.21
CA VAL A 450 2.93 6.88 -44.81
C VAL A 450 1.68 6.01 -44.67
N ALA A 451 0.71 6.15 -45.58
CA ALA A 451 -0.50 5.35 -45.59
C ALA A 451 -0.18 3.88 -45.90
N GLN A 452 0.56 3.62 -46.97
CA GLN A 452 0.96 2.26 -47.37
C GLN A 452 1.78 1.58 -46.28
N ALA A 453 2.74 2.29 -45.69
CA ALA A 453 3.59 1.74 -44.63
C ALA A 453 2.82 1.43 -43.35
N ALA A 454 1.73 2.16 -43.07
CA ALA A 454 0.89 1.93 -41.89
C ALA A 454 -0.29 0.99 -42.13
N GLY A 455 -0.48 0.48 -43.35
CA GLY A 455 -1.66 -0.32 -43.70
C GLY A 455 -2.97 0.47 -43.74
N VAL A 456 -2.89 1.79 -44.00
CA VAL A 456 -4.04 2.67 -44.20
C VAL A 456 -4.31 2.82 -45.70
N ASP A 457 -5.59 2.82 -46.12
CA ASP A 457 -5.96 3.04 -47.53
C ASP A 457 -5.43 4.41 -48.04
N PRO A 458 -4.46 4.42 -48.99
CA PRO A 458 -3.83 5.66 -49.44
C PRO A 458 -4.77 6.56 -50.26
N ASP A 459 -5.67 5.97 -51.04
CA ASP A 459 -6.59 6.73 -51.90
C ASP A 459 -7.68 7.39 -51.07
N GLN A 460 -8.18 6.67 -50.06
CA GLN A 460 -9.17 7.22 -49.16
C GLN A 460 -8.55 8.26 -48.20
N LEU A 461 -7.34 8.03 -47.70
CA LEU A 461 -6.64 9.03 -46.88
C LEU A 461 -6.40 10.33 -47.64
N ALA A 462 -6.00 10.25 -48.92
CA ALA A 462 -5.83 11.42 -49.77
C ALA A 462 -7.13 12.25 -49.90
N LYS A 463 -8.28 11.59 -50.04
CA LYS A 463 -9.60 12.27 -50.05
C LYS A 463 -9.92 12.89 -48.69
N THR A 464 -9.64 12.19 -47.59
CA THR A 464 -9.85 12.71 -46.23
C THR A 464 -9.05 13.97 -46.00
N VAL A 465 -7.75 13.99 -46.37
CA VAL A 465 -6.89 15.17 -46.25
C VAL A 465 -7.37 16.30 -47.17
N ALA A 466 -7.77 16.00 -48.40
CA ALA A 466 -8.29 17.01 -49.32
C ALA A 466 -9.56 17.68 -48.78
N THR A 467 -10.49 16.91 -48.19
CA THR A 467 -11.68 17.44 -47.54
C THR A 467 -11.33 18.29 -46.32
N TYR A 468 -10.45 17.79 -45.43
CA TYR A 468 -10.00 18.55 -44.26
C TYR A 468 -9.36 19.90 -44.66
N GLN A 469 -8.48 19.91 -45.65
CA GLN A 469 -7.85 21.14 -46.15
C GLN A 469 -8.86 22.12 -46.79
N ALA A 470 -9.96 21.63 -47.36
CA ALA A 470 -11.05 22.47 -47.84
C ALA A 470 -11.86 23.07 -46.67
N ASP A 471 -12.13 22.27 -45.65
CA ASP A 471 -12.84 22.68 -44.42
C ASP A 471 -12.05 23.73 -43.63
N VAL A 472 -10.72 23.59 -43.54
CA VAL A 472 -9.81 24.60 -42.98
C VAL A 472 -9.95 25.94 -43.71
N LYS A 473 -9.96 25.92 -45.06
CA LYS A 473 -10.15 27.14 -45.86
C LYS A 473 -11.55 27.75 -45.68
N ALA A 474 -12.56 26.92 -45.47
CA ALA A 474 -13.92 27.36 -45.20
C ALA A 474 -14.14 27.82 -43.76
N GLY A 475 -13.22 27.52 -42.84
CA GLY A 475 -13.36 27.77 -41.40
C GLY A 475 -14.46 26.93 -40.74
N LYS A 476 -14.78 25.76 -41.30
CA LYS A 476 -15.88 24.90 -40.82
C LYS A 476 -15.61 23.44 -41.15
N ASP A 477 -15.54 22.58 -40.12
CA ASP A 477 -15.48 21.12 -40.29
C ASP A 477 -16.84 20.59 -40.76
N SER A 478 -16.86 20.04 -41.98
CA SER A 478 -18.06 19.50 -42.61
C SER A 478 -18.44 18.10 -42.11
N GLN A 479 -17.50 17.39 -41.47
CA GLN A 479 -17.67 15.99 -41.08
C GLN A 479 -18.07 15.84 -39.61
N PHE A 480 -17.34 16.49 -38.70
CA PHE A 480 -17.52 16.30 -37.25
C PHE A 480 -17.84 17.58 -36.49
N GLY A 481 -17.81 18.74 -37.15
CA GLY A 481 -18.12 20.02 -36.52
C GLY A 481 -17.05 20.52 -35.55
N ARG A 482 -15.81 20.04 -35.67
CA ARG A 482 -14.64 20.53 -34.92
C ARG A 482 -14.51 22.04 -34.98
N ASP A 483 -14.18 22.65 -33.83
CA ASP A 483 -14.08 24.11 -33.71
C ASP A 483 -13.03 24.68 -34.67
N ALA A 484 -13.37 25.82 -35.28
CA ALA A 484 -12.53 26.53 -36.24
C ALA A 484 -11.19 26.94 -35.64
N GLU A 485 -11.08 27.16 -34.33
CA GLU A 485 -9.81 27.48 -33.68
C GLU A 485 -8.77 26.36 -33.80
N TYR A 486 -9.20 25.10 -33.96
CA TYR A 486 -8.34 23.93 -34.10
C TYR A 486 -8.19 23.45 -35.56
N LEU A 487 -8.73 24.20 -36.53
CA LEU A 487 -8.61 23.89 -37.96
C LEU A 487 -7.38 24.58 -38.54
N HIS A 488 -6.30 23.81 -38.70
CA HIS A 488 -5.04 24.31 -39.25
C HIS A 488 -4.64 23.53 -40.50
N ALA A 489 -4.14 24.23 -41.50
CA ALA A 489 -3.71 23.60 -42.75
C ALA A 489 -2.42 22.80 -42.53
N TYR A 490 -2.31 21.63 -43.17
CA TYR A 490 -1.03 20.91 -43.23
C TYR A 490 -0.01 21.68 -44.06
N GLU A 491 1.22 21.73 -43.57
CA GLU A 491 2.36 22.40 -44.21
C GLU A 491 3.36 21.40 -44.80
N GLY A 492 3.84 21.66 -46.02
CA GLY A 492 4.85 20.83 -46.68
C GLY A 492 4.30 19.53 -47.30
N ASP A 493 5.22 18.64 -47.67
CA ASP A 493 4.97 17.36 -48.35
C ASP A 493 5.38 16.13 -47.53
N THR A 494 5.93 16.37 -46.32
CA THR A 494 6.35 15.33 -45.38
C THR A 494 5.30 15.16 -44.30
N TYR A 495 4.71 13.97 -44.27
CA TYR A 495 3.70 13.55 -43.31
C TYR A 495 4.25 12.53 -42.33
N TYR A 496 3.61 12.46 -41.18
CA TYR A 496 3.86 11.49 -40.14
C TYR A 496 2.56 10.80 -39.77
N LEU A 497 2.60 9.48 -39.63
CA LEU A 497 1.47 8.70 -39.16
C LEU A 497 1.91 7.87 -37.96
N VAL A 498 1.21 8.04 -36.83
CA VAL A 498 1.54 7.38 -35.57
C VAL A 498 0.33 6.61 -35.08
N GLU A 499 0.50 5.30 -34.87
CA GLU A 499 -0.51 4.44 -34.28
C GLU A 499 -0.88 4.88 -32.86
N GLN A 500 -2.16 4.81 -32.54
CA GLN A 500 -2.73 5.14 -31.24
C GLN A 500 -3.75 4.07 -30.84
N ARG A 501 -3.66 3.63 -29.59
CA ARG A 501 -4.55 2.66 -28.97
C ARG A 501 -5.15 3.18 -27.68
N GLY A 502 -6.27 2.57 -27.29
CA GLY A 502 -6.78 2.72 -25.94
C GLY A 502 -5.77 2.19 -24.93
N ARG A 503 -5.56 2.94 -23.84
CA ARG A 503 -4.74 2.51 -22.70
C ARG A 503 -5.45 2.75 -21.39
N PHE A 504 -5.15 1.94 -20.37
CA PHE A 504 -5.67 2.13 -19.02
C PHE A 504 -4.61 1.90 -17.95
N ALA A 505 -4.79 2.54 -16.80
CA ALA A 505 -3.99 2.29 -15.59
C ALA A 505 -4.89 2.00 -14.39
N THR A 506 -6.06 2.66 -14.35
CA THR A 506 -6.98 2.62 -13.22
C THR A 506 -8.13 1.65 -13.48
N THR A 507 -8.42 0.80 -12.50
CA THR A 507 -9.65 0.00 -12.43
C THR A 507 -10.75 0.81 -11.75
N LEU A 508 -11.94 0.84 -12.35
CA LEU A 508 -13.10 1.59 -11.84
C LEU A 508 -14.07 0.73 -11.02
N GLY A 509 -13.93 -0.59 -11.11
CA GLY A 509 -14.55 -1.54 -10.19
C GLY A 509 -13.71 -1.83 -8.96
N GLY A 510 -14.31 -2.50 -8.00
CA GLY A 510 -13.67 -2.81 -6.73
C GLY A 510 -14.64 -3.45 -5.74
N TYR A 511 -14.30 -3.38 -4.46
CA TYR A 511 -15.22 -3.72 -3.38
C TYR A 511 -16.38 -2.74 -3.30
N VAL A 512 -17.49 -3.24 -2.76
CA VAL A 512 -18.66 -2.44 -2.39
C VAL A 512 -18.53 -2.00 -0.94
N THR A 513 -18.87 -0.74 -0.69
CA THR A 513 -18.92 -0.19 0.66
C THR A 513 -20.32 0.29 1.03
N ASP A 514 -20.55 0.52 2.32
CA ASP A 514 -21.59 1.41 2.78
C ASP A 514 -21.40 2.82 2.17
N ARG A 515 -22.49 3.48 1.81
CA ARG A 515 -22.48 4.74 1.03
C ARG A 515 -22.29 5.97 1.91
N LYS A 516 -22.19 5.80 3.22
CA LYS A 516 -22.01 6.88 4.21
C LYS A 516 -20.72 6.70 5.00
N THR A 517 -20.42 5.46 5.41
CA THR A 517 -19.31 5.15 6.31
C THR A 517 -18.07 4.61 5.58
N LEU A 518 -18.22 4.14 4.34
CA LEU A 518 -17.19 3.42 3.58
C LEU A 518 -16.74 2.09 4.23
N GLU A 519 -17.55 1.50 5.11
CA GLU A 519 -17.33 0.13 5.59
C GLU A 519 -17.49 -0.86 4.44
N LEU A 520 -16.58 -1.82 4.33
CA LEU A 520 -16.65 -2.88 3.32
C LEU A 520 -17.86 -3.77 3.59
N LEU A 521 -18.62 -4.09 2.54
CA LEU A 521 -19.80 -4.94 2.67
C LEU A 521 -19.49 -6.39 2.25
N ASP A 522 -20.08 -7.34 2.95
CA ASP A 522 -20.13 -8.73 2.52
C ASP A 522 -21.20 -8.97 1.42
N THR A 523 -21.26 -10.19 0.90
CA THR A 523 -22.23 -10.59 -0.13
C THR A 523 -23.70 -10.50 0.29
N GLN A 524 -23.97 -10.30 1.59
CA GLN A 524 -25.27 -10.15 2.21
C GLN A 524 -25.58 -8.67 2.50
N ASP A 525 -24.77 -7.75 1.97
CA ASP A 525 -24.87 -6.30 2.18
C ASP A 525 -24.77 -5.91 3.66
N GLN A 526 -24.08 -6.71 4.48
CA GLN A 526 -23.76 -6.36 5.87
C GLN A 526 -22.36 -5.75 5.95
N PRO A 527 -22.17 -4.67 6.74
CA PRO A 527 -20.84 -4.14 7.04
C PRO A 527 -19.96 -5.18 7.71
N VAL A 528 -18.73 -5.33 7.22
CA VAL A 528 -17.69 -6.08 7.91
C VAL A 528 -17.10 -5.17 8.99
N ALA A 529 -17.37 -5.51 10.25
CA ALA A 529 -16.99 -4.71 11.40
C ALA A 529 -15.50 -4.31 11.37
N ASN A 530 -15.25 -3.04 11.68
CA ASN A 530 -13.93 -2.42 11.80
C ASN A 530 -13.13 -2.28 10.50
N TYR A 531 -13.74 -2.57 9.34
CA TYR A 531 -13.01 -2.64 8.07
C TYR A 531 -13.57 -1.69 7.01
N TYR A 532 -12.76 -0.69 6.65
CA TYR A 532 -13.14 0.42 5.78
C TYR A 532 -12.34 0.37 4.47
N GLY A 533 -12.92 0.87 3.38
CA GLY A 533 -12.23 1.04 2.10
C GLY A 533 -11.90 2.51 1.80
N ALA A 534 -10.83 2.75 1.04
CA ALA A 534 -10.54 4.07 0.47
C ALA A 534 -9.81 3.97 -0.89
N GLY A 535 -10.16 4.86 -1.82
CA GLY A 535 -9.53 4.99 -3.13
C GLY A 535 -9.98 3.96 -4.17
N GLU A 536 -9.08 3.60 -5.08
CA GLU A 536 -9.33 2.72 -6.24
C GLU A 536 -9.82 1.32 -5.88
N ILE A 537 -9.61 0.89 -4.63
CA ILE A 537 -10.11 -0.41 -4.14
C ILE A 537 -11.66 -0.45 -4.09
N ILE A 538 -12.33 0.71 -4.11
CA ILE A 538 -13.80 0.82 -4.10
C ILE A 538 -14.31 1.06 -5.51
N GLY A 539 -15.30 0.28 -5.92
CA GLY A 539 -15.99 0.47 -7.19
C GLY A 539 -17.22 1.37 -7.08
N GLY A 540 -17.46 2.19 -8.12
CA GLY A 540 -18.78 2.78 -8.39
C GLY A 540 -18.93 4.29 -8.19
N ALA A 541 -18.02 4.98 -7.48
CA ALA A 541 -18.15 6.42 -7.22
C ALA A 541 -18.14 7.25 -8.52
N ASN A 542 -17.34 6.83 -9.50
CA ASN A 542 -17.25 7.48 -10.79
C ASN A 542 -18.10 6.79 -11.87
N GLY A 543 -18.42 5.50 -11.72
CA GLY A 543 -19.12 4.71 -12.73
C GLY A 543 -18.17 4.03 -13.74
N HIS A 544 -18.68 3.71 -14.93
CA HIS A 544 -17.97 3.04 -16.04
C HIS A 544 -16.94 3.95 -16.72
N ASP A 545 -17.00 5.26 -16.47
CA ASP A 545 -15.91 6.16 -16.79
C ASP A 545 -15.75 7.25 -15.73
N SER A 546 -14.57 7.85 -15.65
CA SER A 546 -14.29 8.99 -14.77
C SER A 546 -13.81 10.18 -15.57
N MET A 547 -14.27 11.39 -15.24
CA MET A 547 -13.69 12.60 -15.83
C MET A 547 -12.21 12.71 -15.44
N PRO A 548 -11.34 13.32 -16.27
CA PRO A 548 -9.98 13.65 -15.85
C PRO A 548 -9.98 14.35 -14.48
N SER A 549 -8.99 14.05 -13.64
CA SER A 549 -8.86 14.47 -12.22
C SER A 549 -9.67 13.69 -11.18
N MET A 550 -10.76 13.00 -11.57
CA MET A 550 -11.71 12.49 -10.57
C MET A 550 -11.23 11.28 -9.78
N MET A 551 -10.30 10.47 -10.31
CA MET A 551 -9.78 9.32 -9.56
C MET A 551 -8.81 9.73 -8.44
N ASN A 552 -7.99 10.76 -8.65
CA ASN A 552 -7.20 11.37 -7.58
C ASN A 552 -8.12 12.02 -6.55
N THR A 553 -9.09 12.79 -7.05
CA THR A 553 -10.11 13.43 -6.22
C THR A 553 -10.85 12.42 -5.34
N TRP A 554 -11.22 11.26 -5.91
CA TRP A 554 -11.80 10.15 -5.17
C TRP A 554 -10.84 9.58 -4.12
N GLY A 555 -9.57 9.42 -4.45
CA GLY A 555 -8.54 9.01 -3.49
C GLY A 555 -8.49 9.92 -2.26
N ILE A 556 -8.43 11.24 -2.47
CA ILE A 556 -8.40 12.25 -1.41
C ILE A 556 -9.73 12.26 -0.62
N SER A 557 -10.88 12.35 -1.29
CA SER A 557 -12.16 12.48 -0.60
C SER A 557 -12.54 11.21 0.17
N SER A 558 -12.33 10.02 -0.41
CA SER A 558 -12.60 8.75 0.26
C SER A 558 -11.62 8.49 1.40
N GLY A 559 -10.34 8.82 1.24
CA GLY A 559 -9.36 8.76 2.33
C GLY A 559 -9.77 9.65 3.51
N TYR A 560 -10.21 10.87 3.23
CA TYR A 560 -10.70 11.81 4.25
C TYR A 560 -11.92 11.27 5.02
N VAL A 561 -12.88 10.65 4.35
CA VAL A 561 -14.04 10.03 5.00
C VAL A 561 -13.64 8.78 5.78
N ALA A 562 -12.91 7.85 5.16
CA ALA A 562 -12.52 6.58 5.77
C ALA A 562 -11.64 6.79 7.01
N GLY A 563 -10.70 7.74 6.97
CA GLY A 563 -9.87 8.09 8.13
C GLY A 563 -10.69 8.65 9.30
N ALA A 564 -11.72 9.45 9.02
CA ALA A 564 -12.61 9.97 10.06
C ALA A 564 -13.48 8.85 10.65
N GLN A 565 -14.05 7.99 9.81
CA GLN A 565 -14.90 6.90 10.26
C GLN A 565 -14.13 5.84 11.05
N ALA A 566 -12.94 5.45 10.56
CA ALA A 566 -12.06 4.51 11.25
C ALA A 566 -11.63 5.05 12.62
N SER A 567 -11.38 6.36 12.73
CA SER A 567 -11.08 7.02 14.02
C SER A 567 -12.26 6.98 14.98
N GLN A 568 -13.48 7.30 14.52
CA GLN A 568 -14.67 7.26 15.37
C GLN A 568 -14.94 5.84 15.88
N ASN A 569 -14.78 4.83 15.03
CA ASN A 569 -14.90 3.43 15.43
C ASN A 569 -13.80 3.04 16.44
N ALA A 570 -12.56 3.49 16.24
CA ALA A 570 -11.47 3.21 17.17
C ALA A 570 -11.75 3.78 18.57
N ASP A 571 -12.31 4.99 18.66
CA ASP A 571 -12.73 5.59 19.94
C ASP A 571 -13.87 4.82 20.59
N GLN A 572 -14.88 4.39 19.81
CA GLN A 572 -15.98 3.58 20.31
C GLN A 572 -15.49 2.25 20.89
N ARG A 573 -14.60 1.56 20.18
CA ARG A 573 -13.99 0.31 20.64
C ARG A 573 -13.13 0.52 21.88
N LYS A 574 -12.32 1.58 21.91
CA LYS A 574 -11.53 1.93 23.09
C LYS A 574 -12.41 2.19 24.32
N ALA A 575 -13.57 2.82 24.14
CA ALA A 575 -14.54 3.04 25.21
C ALA A 575 -15.28 1.76 25.63
N ALA A 576 -15.51 0.83 24.71
CA ALA A 576 -16.12 -0.47 24.99
C ALA A 576 -15.16 -1.47 25.69
N GLY A 577 -13.85 -1.23 25.62
CA GLY A 577 -12.81 -2.15 26.04
C GLY A 577 -12.30 -3.01 24.87
N ASP A 578 -11.03 -3.37 24.88
CA ASP A 578 -10.47 -4.25 23.84
C ASP A 578 -10.97 -5.68 24.07
N ASP A 579 -11.51 -6.32 23.02
CA ASP A 579 -12.13 -7.67 23.07
C ASP A 579 -11.11 -8.84 23.08
N ASP A 580 -9.82 -8.54 23.22
CA ASP A 580 -8.78 -9.57 23.27
C ASP A 580 -8.65 -10.09 24.70
N THR A 581 -8.62 -11.42 24.87
CA THR A 581 -8.34 -12.01 26.19
C THR A 581 -6.97 -11.54 26.69
N SER A 582 -6.93 -10.95 27.88
CA SER A 582 -5.72 -10.49 28.53
C SER A 582 -5.09 -11.59 29.39
N ILE A 583 -3.85 -11.92 29.11
CA ILE A 583 -3.08 -12.95 29.79
C ILE A 583 -1.84 -12.33 30.42
N VAL A 584 -1.74 -12.41 31.75
CA VAL A 584 -0.51 -12.06 32.47
C VAL A 584 0.28 -13.33 32.76
N ALA A 585 1.53 -13.37 32.32
CA ALA A 585 2.44 -14.48 32.51
C ALA A 585 3.51 -14.15 33.56
N LEU A 586 3.52 -14.84 34.71
CA LEU A 586 4.47 -14.61 35.79
C LEU A 586 5.71 -15.51 35.64
N VAL A 587 6.89 -14.89 35.53
CA VAL A 587 8.16 -15.61 35.61
C VAL A 587 8.38 -16.05 37.06
N GLY A 588 8.28 -17.35 37.34
CA GLY A 588 8.30 -17.91 38.70
C GLY A 588 9.67 -17.93 39.40
N THR A 589 10.60 -17.05 39.05
CA THR A 589 11.92 -16.95 39.70
C THR A 589 12.50 -15.54 39.60
N ASN A 590 13.31 -15.17 40.58
CA ASN A 590 14.10 -13.95 40.59
C ASN A 590 15.50 -14.12 39.96
N ALA A 591 15.82 -15.29 39.41
CA ALA A 591 17.10 -15.53 38.75
C ALA A 591 17.22 -14.73 37.43
N SER A 592 18.40 -14.14 37.21
CA SER A 592 18.73 -13.42 35.96
C SER A 592 18.67 -14.33 34.74
N LYS A 593 19.00 -15.62 34.89
CA LYS A 593 18.84 -16.65 33.86
C LYS A 593 17.72 -17.63 34.24
N SER A 594 16.73 -17.79 33.37
CA SER A 594 15.60 -18.71 33.58
C SER A 594 15.10 -19.30 32.27
N TYR A 595 15.08 -20.63 32.16
CA TYR A 595 14.42 -21.31 31.05
C TYR A 595 12.90 -21.13 31.09
N ASN A 596 12.31 -20.88 32.27
CA ASN A 596 10.89 -20.60 32.37
C ASN A 596 10.55 -19.20 31.81
N ARG A 597 11.49 -18.24 31.90
CA ARG A 597 11.37 -16.97 31.19
C ARG A 597 11.39 -17.17 29.67
N LYS A 598 12.33 -17.99 29.16
CA LYS A 598 12.37 -18.38 27.75
C LYS A 598 11.05 -19.03 27.31
N LEU A 599 10.52 -19.96 28.10
CA LEU A 599 9.23 -20.61 27.84
C LEU A 599 8.07 -19.60 27.74
N LEU A 600 8.00 -18.64 28.66
CA LEU A 600 6.93 -17.63 28.64
C LEU A 600 7.06 -16.66 27.45
N HIS A 601 8.28 -16.29 27.05
CA HIS A 601 8.48 -15.52 25.81
C HIS A 601 8.18 -16.33 24.54
N SER A 602 8.50 -17.63 24.53
CA SER A 602 8.01 -18.56 23.50
C SER A 602 6.48 -18.57 23.42
N MET A 603 5.79 -18.64 24.55
CA MET A 603 4.32 -18.55 24.59
C MET A 603 3.81 -17.20 24.08
N GLN A 604 4.44 -16.10 24.49
CA GLN A 604 4.11 -14.76 24.00
C GLN A 604 4.24 -14.66 22.48
N HIS A 605 5.30 -15.24 21.90
CA HIS A 605 5.51 -15.32 20.47
C HIS A 605 4.43 -16.15 19.76
N LEU A 606 4.13 -17.34 20.30
CA LEU A 606 3.17 -18.28 19.70
C LEU A 606 1.73 -17.76 19.75
N PHE A 607 1.33 -17.13 20.87
CA PHE A 607 -0.08 -16.82 21.16
C PHE A 607 -0.41 -15.33 21.10
N GLY A 608 0.57 -14.43 21.00
CA GLY A 608 0.35 -12.99 20.98
C GLY A 608 -0.48 -12.46 19.80
N LYS A 609 -0.71 -13.29 18.78
CA LYS A 609 -1.67 -13.01 17.69
C LYS A 609 -3.13 -13.09 18.15
N GLU A 610 -3.41 -14.01 19.08
CA GLU A 610 -4.76 -14.39 19.50
C GLU A 610 -5.19 -13.68 20.79
N VAL A 611 -4.22 -13.37 21.68
CA VAL A 611 -4.47 -12.79 23.00
C VAL A 611 -3.52 -11.62 23.29
N ASP A 612 -3.85 -10.79 24.27
CA ASP A 612 -2.89 -9.83 24.82
C ASP A 612 -2.03 -10.53 25.87
N PHE A 613 -0.79 -10.90 25.51
CA PHE A 613 0.09 -11.71 26.36
C PHE A 613 1.22 -10.86 26.95
N GLU A 614 1.17 -10.58 28.25
CA GLU A 614 2.18 -9.79 28.96
C GLU A 614 3.02 -10.66 29.90
N VAL A 615 4.34 -10.71 29.68
CA VAL A 615 5.27 -11.39 30.60
C VAL A 615 5.71 -10.43 31.71
N CYS A 616 5.44 -10.78 32.95
CA CYS A 616 5.78 -10.02 34.16
C CYS A 616 6.87 -10.73 34.97
N GLU A 617 7.85 -9.96 35.41
CA GLU A 617 8.96 -10.41 36.25
C GLU A 617 8.64 -10.25 37.74
N ILE A 618 9.04 -11.22 38.56
CA ILE A 618 8.97 -11.12 40.03
C ILE A 618 10.32 -10.75 40.67
N LYS A 619 11.37 -10.61 39.87
CA LYS A 619 12.76 -10.49 40.36
C LYS A 619 13.01 -9.25 41.21
N ASP A 620 12.23 -8.19 40.96
CA ASP A 620 12.36 -6.88 41.61
C ASP A 620 11.40 -6.72 42.79
N LEU A 621 10.61 -7.76 43.12
CA LEU A 621 9.76 -7.75 44.30
C LEU A 621 10.61 -8.01 45.56
N PRO A 622 10.41 -7.25 46.65
CA PRO A 622 11.05 -7.57 47.92
C PRO A 622 10.51 -8.89 48.47
N MET A 623 11.30 -9.55 49.33
CA MET A 623 10.79 -10.69 50.10
C MET A 623 9.58 -10.26 50.92
N PHE A 624 8.59 -11.15 51.02
CA PHE A 624 7.37 -10.91 51.76
C PHE A 624 7.71 -10.62 53.22
N ASN A 625 7.10 -9.55 53.71
CA ASN A 625 7.17 -9.15 55.11
C ASN A 625 5.79 -8.61 55.52
N GLU A 626 5.11 -9.35 56.39
CA GLU A 626 3.77 -9.03 56.88
C GLU A 626 3.71 -7.67 57.59
N ASP A 627 4.82 -7.21 58.20
CA ASP A 627 4.90 -5.88 58.85
C ASP A 627 4.69 -4.71 57.86
N LEU A 628 4.90 -4.97 56.56
CA LEU A 628 4.75 -3.98 55.50
C LEU A 628 3.38 -4.09 54.78
N ALA A 629 2.46 -4.95 55.22
CA ALA A 629 1.16 -5.12 54.57
C ALA A 629 0.31 -3.82 54.59
N ALA A 630 0.50 -2.96 55.60
CA ALA A 630 -0.20 -1.66 55.66
C ALA A 630 0.37 -0.60 54.69
N ASP A 631 1.60 -0.79 54.20
CA ASP A 631 2.26 0.10 53.24
C ASP A 631 2.96 -0.73 52.16
N GLU A 632 2.14 -1.42 51.37
CA GLU A 632 2.62 -2.36 50.36
C GLU A 632 3.56 -1.69 49.33
N PRO A 633 4.67 -2.34 48.95
CA PRO A 633 5.60 -1.84 47.95
C PRO A 633 4.92 -1.52 46.60
N ALA A 634 5.29 -0.40 45.99
CA ALA A 634 4.69 0.05 44.72
C ALA A 634 4.78 -1.01 43.59
N ALA A 635 5.88 -1.77 43.53
CA ALA A 635 6.05 -2.85 42.56
C ALA A 635 5.06 -4.02 42.77
N VAL A 636 4.70 -4.30 44.02
CA VAL A 636 3.69 -5.33 44.36
C VAL A 636 2.31 -4.86 43.92
N LYS A 637 1.92 -3.63 44.27
CA LYS A 637 0.64 -3.04 43.83
C LYS A 637 0.50 -3.00 42.32
N ALA A 638 1.57 -2.63 41.62
CA ALA A 638 1.58 -2.62 40.16
C ALA A 638 1.37 -4.02 39.56
N LEU A 639 2.00 -5.05 40.13
CA LEU A 639 1.79 -6.43 39.69
C LEU A 639 0.38 -6.93 40.03
N ALA A 640 -0.11 -6.64 41.23
CA ALA A 640 -1.46 -7.00 41.66
C ALA A 640 -2.54 -6.42 40.74
N ALA A 641 -2.41 -5.15 40.38
CA ALA A 641 -3.32 -4.49 39.44
C ALA A 641 -3.34 -5.17 38.06
N LYS A 642 -2.17 -5.58 37.54
CA LYS A 642 -2.10 -6.33 36.27
C LYS A 642 -2.78 -7.68 36.38
N VAL A 643 -2.50 -8.45 37.44
CA VAL A 643 -3.11 -9.76 37.67
C VAL A 643 -4.63 -9.65 37.83
N ALA A 644 -5.11 -8.63 38.55
CA ALA A 644 -6.53 -8.39 38.74
C ALA A 644 -7.24 -8.08 37.41
N ALA A 645 -6.62 -7.24 36.57
CA ALA A 645 -7.17 -6.82 35.27
C ALA A 645 -7.11 -7.89 34.17
N ALA A 646 -6.25 -8.90 34.29
CA ALA A 646 -6.12 -9.96 33.30
C ALA A 646 -7.28 -10.96 33.37
N ASP A 647 -7.69 -11.54 32.24
CA ASP A 647 -8.71 -12.60 32.20
C ASP A 647 -8.14 -13.94 32.69
N GLY A 648 -6.85 -14.18 32.43
CA GLY A 648 -6.15 -15.37 32.87
C GLY A 648 -4.69 -15.11 33.26
N VAL A 649 -4.15 -15.99 34.10
CA VAL A 649 -2.73 -15.94 34.50
C VAL A 649 -2.02 -17.22 34.09
N VAL A 650 -0.84 -17.07 33.46
CA VAL A 650 0.08 -18.19 33.23
C VAL A 650 1.23 -18.07 34.23
N ILE A 651 1.58 -19.14 34.95
CA ILE A 651 2.74 -19.14 35.86
C ILE A 651 3.79 -20.11 35.33
N GLY A 652 4.95 -19.58 34.93
CA GLY A 652 6.11 -20.35 34.52
C GLY A 652 6.96 -20.75 35.72
N VAL A 653 6.79 -21.96 36.24
CA VAL A 653 7.38 -22.41 37.51
C VAL A 653 8.59 -23.33 37.33
N PRO A 654 9.80 -22.92 37.76
CA PRO A 654 10.94 -23.82 37.93
C PRO A 654 10.74 -24.79 39.11
N GLU A 655 11.47 -25.91 39.13
CA GLU A 655 11.50 -26.82 40.29
C GLU A 655 12.83 -26.72 41.03
N TYR A 656 12.81 -26.26 42.29
CA TYR A 656 13.96 -26.21 43.21
C TYR A 656 13.69 -27.11 44.41
N ASP A 657 14.57 -28.09 44.66
CA ASP A 657 14.47 -29.03 45.79
C ASP A 657 13.08 -29.69 45.94
N HIS A 658 12.48 -30.06 44.81
CA HIS A 658 11.12 -30.64 44.71
C HIS A 658 9.97 -29.71 45.14
N ALA A 659 10.18 -28.39 45.13
CA ALA A 659 9.18 -27.38 45.45
C ALA A 659 9.22 -26.19 44.47
N VAL A 660 8.27 -25.25 44.65
CA VAL A 660 8.32 -23.94 43.98
C VAL A 660 9.51 -23.11 44.49
N PRO A 661 10.05 -22.17 43.70
CA PRO A 661 11.11 -21.29 44.18
C PRO A 661 10.63 -20.39 45.32
N ALA A 662 11.52 -20.10 46.29
CA ALA A 662 11.22 -19.23 47.43
C ALA A 662 10.72 -17.84 46.99
N SER A 663 11.26 -17.29 45.90
CA SER A 663 10.82 -16.03 45.31
C SER A 663 9.40 -16.07 44.77
N LEU A 664 8.99 -17.16 44.12
CA LEU A 664 7.60 -17.33 43.68
C LEU A 664 6.65 -17.45 44.87
N LYS A 665 7.01 -18.24 45.89
CA LYS A 665 6.19 -18.34 47.11
C LYS A 665 6.02 -16.98 47.78
N SER A 666 7.10 -16.22 47.90
CA SER A 666 7.08 -14.85 48.45
C SER A 666 6.22 -13.90 47.61
N ALA A 667 6.27 -13.98 46.28
CA ALA A 667 5.43 -13.15 45.42
C ALA A 667 3.95 -13.50 45.59
N LEU A 668 3.61 -14.78 45.72
CA LEU A 668 2.24 -15.20 45.98
C LEU A 668 1.75 -14.77 47.37
N GLU A 669 2.62 -14.76 48.39
CA GLU A 669 2.27 -14.23 49.73
C GLU A 669 1.91 -12.75 49.68
N TRP A 670 2.70 -11.93 48.96
CA TRP A 670 2.34 -10.54 48.71
C TRP A 670 0.94 -10.43 48.10
N LEU A 671 0.72 -11.15 46.99
CA LEU A 671 -0.54 -11.11 46.25
C LEU A 671 -1.71 -11.76 47.00
N SER A 672 -1.48 -12.53 48.05
CA SER A 672 -2.53 -13.16 48.87
C SER A 672 -2.70 -12.53 50.24
N SER A 673 -2.02 -11.43 50.54
CA SER A 673 -2.04 -10.80 51.87
C SER A 673 -3.06 -9.68 51.99
N VAL A 674 -3.18 -8.83 50.95
CA VAL A 674 -4.03 -7.63 50.96
C VAL A 674 -4.87 -7.52 49.69
N GLU A 675 -4.26 -7.57 48.50
CA GLU A 675 -4.94 -7.29 47.23
C GLU A 675 -5.76 -8.49 46.69
N HIS A 676 -5.37 -9.73 47.01
CA HIS A 676 -6.03 -10.98 46.58
C HIS A 676 -6.43 -11.06 45.07
N PRO A 677 -5.57 -10.67 44.10
CA PRO A 677 -5.96 -10.56 42.70
C PRO A 677 -6.15 -11.93 42.01
N PHE A 678 -5.86 -13.03 42.71
CA PHE A 678 -6.03 -14.40 42.24
C PHE A 678 -7.38 -15.02 42.60
N THR A 679 -8.20 -14.37 43.43
CA THR A 679 -9.52 -14.89 43.80
C THR A 679 -10.37 -15.12 42.55
N ASP A 680 -10.81 -16.36 42.36
CA ASP A 680 -11.56 -16.84 41.20
C ASP A 680 -10.88 -16.55 39.85
N LYS A 681 -9.55 -16.37 39.84
CA LYS A 681 -8.78 -16.13 38.63
C LYS A 681 -8.43 -17.45 37.97
N ALA A 682 -8.65 -17.56 36.66
CA ALA A 682 -8.21 -18.71 35.88
C ALA A 682 -6.68 -18.73 35.78
N VAL A 683 -6.06 -19.86 36.17
CA VAL A 683 -4.60 -20.02 36.18
C VAL A 683 -4.17 -21.25 35.38
N MET A 684 -3.24 -21.06 34.44
CA MET A 684 -2.48 -22.12 33.79
C MET A 684 -1.08 -22.20 34.39
N ILE A 685 -0.62 -23.41 34.72
CA ILE A 685 0.75 -23.63 35.17
C ILE A 685 1.53 -24.28 34.02
N VAL A 686 2.67 -23.68 33.71
CA VAL A 686 3.66 -24.23 32.77
C VAL A 686 5.01 -24.32 33.46
N GLY A 687 5.86 -25.23 33.03
CA GLY A 687 7.18 -25.33 33.63
C GLY A 687 8.19 -26.03 32.76
N THR A 688 9.45 -25.65 32.92
CA THR A 688 10.59 -26.35 32.33
C THR A 688 11.73 -26.53 33.31
N SER A 689 12.46 -27.64 33.18
CA SER A 689 13.63 -27.96 33.99
C SER A 689 14.70 -28.69 33.18
N LEU A 690 15.91 -28.82 33.75
CA LEU A 690 17.00 -29.57 33.13
C LEU A 690 16.78 -31.10 33.17
N GLY A 691 15.97 -31.59 34.11
CA GLY A 691 15.74 -33.01 34.33
C GLY A 691 14.65 -33.61 33.45
N ILE A 692 14.61 -34.95 33.35
CA ILE A 692 13.60 -35.67 32.56
C ILE A 692 12.20 -35.61 33.18
N GLN A 693 12.11 -35.39 34.50
CA GLN A 693 10.82 -35.25 35.21
C GLN A 693 10.18 -33.88 35.00
N GLY A 694 10.81 -32.95 34.27
CA GLY A 694 10.29 -31.59 34.09
C GLY A 694 10.09 -30.90 35.45
N THR A 695 8.89 -30.36 35.67
CA THR A 695 8.54 -29.58 36.88
C THR A 695 7.39 -30.22 37.66
N VAL A 696 7.21 -31.54 37.55
CA VAL A 696 6.04 -32.27 38.10
C VAL A 696 5.77 -31.88 39.56
N ARG A 697 6.79 -31.89 40.42
CA ARG A 697 6.58 -31.72 41.87
C ARG A 697 6.37 -30.26 42.23
N ALA A 698 7.09 -29.35 41.57
CA ALA A 698 6.85 -27.93 41.73
C ALA A 698 5.43 -27.53 41.27
N GLN A 699 4.92 -28.08 40.17
CA GLN A 699 3.55 -27.81 39.74
C GLN A 699 2.51 -28.37 40.72
N MET A 700 2.70 -29.58 41.23
CA MET A 700 1.83 -30.14 42.28
C MET A 700 1.83 -29.27 43.55
N ASN A 701 3.00 -28.83 43.99
CA ASN A 701 3.14 -27.94 45.14
C ASN A 701 2.51 -26.56 44.89
N LEU A 702 2.69 -25.99 43.69
CA LEU A 702 2.07 -24.72 43.30
C LEU A 702 0.54 -24.83 43.28
N ARG A 703 -0.03 -25.92 42.75
CA ARG A 703 -1.48 -26.17 42.77
C ARG A 703 -2.03 -26.12 44.19
N GLN A 704 -1.35 -26.77 45.14
CA GLN A 704 -1.76 -26.75 46.55
C GLN A 704 -1.73 -25.32 47.14
N ILE A 705 -0.75 -24.50 46.76
CA ILE A 705 -0.66 -23.10 47.20
C ILE A 705 -1.80 -22.26 46.59
N LEU A 706 -2.06 -22.42 45.29
CA LEU A 706 -3.09 -21.68 44.56
C LEU A 706 -4.51 -22.02 45.02
N ASP A 707 -4.72 -23.25 45.49
CA ASP A 707 -5.97 -23.76 46.07
C ASP A 707 -6.20 -23.27 47.52
N ALA A 708 -5.20 -22.64 48.16
CA ALA A 708 -5.35 -22.14 49.52
C ALA A 708 -6.42 -21.02 49.58
N PRO A 709 -7.24 -20.93 50.66
CA PRO A 709 -8.32 -19.94 50.75
C PRO A 709 -7.90 -18.48 50.58
N GLY A 710 -6.67 -18.13 50.96
CA GLY A 710 -6.13 -16.77 50.80
C GLY A 710 -5.73 -16.41 49.36
N VAL A 711 -5.55 -17.41 48.49
CA VAL A 711 -5.27 -17.21 47.06
C VAL A 711 -6.54 -17.44 46.25
N ASN A 712 -7.22 -18.59 46.47
CA ASN A 712 -8.48 -18.99 45.87
C ASN A 712 -8.50 -18.92 44.33
N ALA A 713 -7.44 -19.41 43.68
CA ALA A 713 -7.34 -19.42 42.22
C ALA A 713 -7.99 -20.66 41.59
N LYS A 714 -8.56 -20.49 40.39
CA LYS A 714 -9.13 -21.59 39.60
C LYS A 714 -8.05 -22.13 38.65
N VAL A 715 -7.38 -23.21 39.04
CA VAL A 715 -6.26 -23.74 38.24
C VAL A 715 -6.73 -24.78 37.21
N LEU A 716 -6.33 -24.62 35.95
CA LEU A 716 -6.68 -25.53 34.83
C LEU A 716 -6.32 -27.00 35.19
N PRO A 717 -7.30 -27.92 35.24
CA PRO A 717 -7.05 -29.32 35.58
C PRO A 717 -6.61 -30.16 34.37
N GLY A 718 -5.70 -31.12 34.57
CA GLY A 718 -5.39 -32.20 33.63
C GLY A 718 -4.71 -31.80 32.31
N ASN A 719 -4.18 -30.58 32.24
CA ASN A 719 -3.51 -30.04 31.04
C ASN A 719 -2.16 -29.41 31.41
N GLU A 720 -1.38 -30.11 32.23
CA GLU A 720 -0.07 -29.67 32.67
C GLU A 720 0.92 -29.63 31.50
N PHE A 721 1.54 -28.47 31.26
CA PHE A 721 2.67 -28.37 30.35
C PHE A 721 3.98 -28.47 31.12
N MET A 722 4.73 -29.54 30.88
CA MET A 722 6.00 -29.83 31.56
C MET A 722 7.06 -30.16 30.51
N LEU A 723 7.98 -29.22 30.29
CA LEU A 723 9.03 -29.36 29.28
C LEU A 723 10.35 -29.85 29.93
N PRO A 724 10.77 -31.10 29.68
CA PRO A 724 12.04 -31.62 30.20
C PRO A 724 13.23 -31.13 29.37
N GLN A 725 14.44 -31.28 29.93
CA GLN A 725 15.72 -31.05 29.24
C GLN A 725 15.88 -29.65 28.64
N ALA A 726 15.49 -28.61 29.39
CA ALA A 726 15.42 -27.23 28.92
C ALA A 726 16.63 -26.70 28.11
N SER A 727 17.84 -27.18 28.41
CA SER A 727 19.09 -26.73 27.79
C SER A 727 19.17 -26.92 26.27
N ASN A 728 18.36 -27.82 25.68
CA ASN A 728 18.37 -28.08 24.23
C ASN A 728 17.00 -27.84 23.56
N LYS A 729 16.07 -27.18 24.26
CA LYS A 729 14.69 -26.97 23.79
C LYS A 729 14.43 -25.58 23.25
N PHE A 730 15.35 -24.65 23.42
CA PHE A 730 15.21 -23.28 22.96
C PHE A 730 16.34 -22.90 22.01
N ASP A 731 16.04 -22.09 21.01
CA ASP A 731 17.05 -21.44 20.17
C ASP A 731 17.61 -20.18 20.84
N ASP A 732 18.46 -19.45 20.11
CA ASP A 732 19.09 -18.21 20.58
C ASP A 732 18.10 -17.04 20.73
N HIS A 733 16.87 -17.18 20.21
CA HIS A 733 15.77 -16.21 20.29
C HIS A 733 14.71 -16.61 21.32
N ASP A 734 15.01 -17.58 22.17
CA ASP A 734 14.10 -18.12 23.19
C ASP A 734 12.86 -18.80 22.59
N HIS A 735 12.89 -19.22 21.32
CA HIS A 735 11.82 -19.99 20.68
C HIS A 735 11.97 -21.48 20.94
N LEU A 736 10.85 -22.16 21.18
CA LEU A 736 10.78 -23.59 21.38
C LEU A 736 11.11 -24.31 20.06
N THR A 737 12.10 -25.20 20.07
CA THR A 737 12.61 -25.87 18.85
C THR A 737 11.98 -27.23 18.57
N ASP A 738 11.21 -27.76 19.51
CA ASP A 738 10.61 -29.10 19.46
C ASP A 738 9.14 -29.02 19.04
N ALA A 739 8.85 -29.38 17.78
CA ALA A 739 7.52 -29.26 17.19
C ALA A 739 6.42 -30.05 17.95
N ASN A 740 6.75 -31.20 18.55
CA ASN A 740 5.78 -31.97 19.32
C ASN A 740 5.42 -31.25 20.64
N SER A 741 6.43 -30.70 21.31
CA SER A 741 6.24 -29.90 22.52
C SER A 741 5.46 -28.63 22.22
N GLU A 742 5.73 -27.96 21.09
CA GLU A 742 4.98 -26.79 20.65
C GLU A 742 3.50 -27.14 20.38
N ASN A 743 3.23 -28.22 19.66
CA ASN A 743 1.85 -28.65 19.39
C ASN A 743 1.09 -29.02 20.67
N PHE A 744 1.76 -29.66 21.63
CA PHE A 744 1.16 -29.95 22.93
C PHE A 744 0.91 -28.67 23.74
N LEU A 745 1.85 -27.71 23.73
CA LEU A 745 1.68 -26.40 24.35
C LEU A 745 0.47 -25.65 23.79
N LYS A 746 0.32 -25.63 22.46
CA LYS A 746 -0.85 -25.07 21.77
C LYS A 746 -2.14 -25.71 22.26
N SER A 747 -2.21 -27.05 22.29
CA SER A 747 -3.39 -27.77 22.81
C SER A 747 -3.72 -27.45 24.27
N CYS A 748 -2.71 -27.31 25.13
CA CYS A 748 -2.91 -26.90 26.52
C CYS A 748 -3.42 -25.45 26.61
N PHE A 749 -2.89 -24.54 25.80
CA PHE A 749 -3.30 -23.14 25.79
C PHE A 749 -4.71 -22.94 25.23
N ASP A 750 -5.09 -23.65 24.16
CA ASP A 750 -6.46 -23.63 23.62
C ASP A 750 -7.49 -24.02 24.70
N LYS A 751 -7.17 -25.05 25.48
CA LYS A 751 -8.02 -25.48 26.60
C LYS A 751 -8.02 -24.46 27.75
N PHE A 752 -6.92 -23.75 27.96
CA PHE A 752 -6.90 -22.65 28.92
C PHE A 752 -7.81 -21.50 28.50
N LEU A 753 -7.79 -21.11 27.22
CA LEU A 753 -8.71 -20.10 26.70
C LEU A 753 -10.17 -20.54 26.82
N ALA A 754 -10.47 -21.82 26.56
CA ALA A 754 -11.81 -22.37 26.80
C ALA A 754 -12.20 -22.35 28.28
N PHE A 755 -11.25 -22.61 29.17
CA PHE A 755 -11.46 -22.59 30.62
C PHE A 755 -11.73 -21.18 31.16
N ILE A 756 -11.02 -20.16 30.67
CA ILE A 756 -11.32 -18.74 30.97
C ILE A 756 -12.77 -18.41 30.59
N LYS A 757 -13.20 -18.78 29.38
CA LYS A 757 -14.57 -18.51 28.90
C LYS A 757 -15.64 -19.18 29.74
N GLN A 758 -15.39 -20.41 30.21
CA GLN A 758 -16.33 -21.11 31.08
C GLN A 758 -16.45 -20.41 32.44
N ASP A 759 -15.33 -19.95 32.98
CA ASP A 759 -15.29 -19.21 34.25
C ASP A 759 -16.09 -17.90 34.18
N ASP A 760 -15.97 -17.16 33.07
CA ASP A 760 -16.76 -15.94 32.86
C ASP A 760 -18.26 -16.22 32.73
N ALA A 761 -18.65 -17.30 32.05
CA ALA A 761 -20.05 -17.69 31.92
C ALA A 761 -20.68 -18.08 33.27
N ASP A 762 -19.92 -18.77 34.13
CA ASP A 762 -20.34 -19.13 35.48
C ASP A 762 -20.50 -17.88 36.37
N LYS A 763 -19.68 -16.85 36.18
CA LYS A 763 -19.78 -15.55 36.89
C LYS A 763 -20.99 -14.71 36.47
N VAL A 764 -21.44 -14.82 35.22
CA VAL A 764 -22.61 -14.08 34.72
C VAL A 764 -23.94 -14.73 35.12
N THR A 765 -23.92 -16.02 35.46
CA THR A 765 -25.11 -16.81 35.80
C THR A 765 -25.31 -17.04 37.31
N ALA A 766 -24.29 -16.73 38.13
CA ALA A 766 -24.33 -16.69 39.59
C ALA A 766 -24.75 -15.32 40.12
#